data_AF-A0A094HY63-F1
#
_entry.id   AF-A0A094HY63-F1
#
_cell.length_a   1.000
_cell.length_b   1.000
_cell.length_c   1.000
_cell.angle_alpha   90.00
_cell.angle_beta   90.00
_cell.angle_gamma   90.00
#
_symmetry.space_group_name_H-M   'P 1'
#
loop_
_entity.id
_entity.type
_entity.pdbx_description
1 polymer ?
#
loop_
_entity_poly.entity_id
_entity_poly.type
_entity_poly.pdbx_seq_one_letter_code
_entity_poly.pdbx_strand_id
1 'polypeptide(L)'
;MDAFSTQAKVLIKTTDEAGRKKILDTLRDLCYSLESAQDSAQRIMYLQLQVAAVRIGCDLKLFNILAETPTPLTVDSLSKTTGAAPTLLESRVARILRYLASVGMIKETDKDTFTKNNITETFTNPGFQGGIYHYHDSIGPAITALPDFLKENNYQDITSVVHTPLQKAWNTDLPAFIWVQTKPENFAHFNQFMVAQRLGMPTWLDVYPYQHRAENLKPEQPFFVDLGGGLGHQSIALREKLPDLPNRIILQDIPATLEHAINHPGVEIVVQDFFQTQVIAGAKIYYMRNIIHDYPEDKAILILKNIIAALATDSVILIDDMVIPNSGAHWQATQIDLVMMISLASLERTKEQWHELLEKAGLKINNIYTYTASLQDSIIELVPPSAKAYAFRDAFIVFDASEKNTFYKGTYLPPQIQQSVSSDISRFAGVVLSKRVLDWVADAERHPPVLKSWDTFGERSDDLVTSEGWRKLQDLGVQEGIIAIAYEVNEGQYSRVYQFLKYHVFSGSSAYVICPSAMTDGAASLLLGHLKSNSLSASVRPILDSAFKCLISRDPAKAWTSGQWMTERKGGSDVSGTETIAVMADSPLKNSRGVDGSDLGPYSISGFKWFSSATDSNMSILLARSPNGNVSAFYAPMRRTVPWTTDAQTELNGIHIQRLKSKLGTRAVPTAELELKDMRGYLLGTEGQGIREIAVMLNITRVHNSVTALGFWGRGLAISKAFARVRNIGGKRLVHIPAHVMTMAEQEVEYRGYMQLTFFTVLLLGISEQGSSNASSERASAMAHGSLAKITPSFEDARLLLRVLTPVIKSLTAKAAIAGLSECMESLGGVGYLENDEMQFNIARLFRDASVLSIWEGTTDVMAMDVVKVLKGHSGVDVLRVLETWLMAAGDAAAHREWVRWAGKVKSEGLEELKVQGRQIMRELGKLVAGVLLQVDAERDGDEVAKEVSRRWIFG
;
A
#
# COMPACT_ATOMS: atom_id res chain seq x y z
N MET A 1 0.17 29.36 -43.55
CA MET A 1 1.24 29.74 -42.60
C MET A 1 0.97 31.08 -41.92
N ASP A 2 0.62 32.14 -42.66
CA ASP A 2 0.39 33.47 -42.06
C ASP A 2 -0.79 33.51 -41.06
N ALA A 3 -1.86 32.76 -41.33
CA ALA A 3 -2.98 32.60 -40.39
C ALA A 3 -2.53 31.93 -39.07
N PHE A 4 -1.73 30.86 -39.17
CA PHE A 4 -1.17 30.15 -38.01
C PHE A 4 -0.22 31.06 -37.21
N SER A 5 0.68 31.78 -37.89
CA SER A 5 1.58 32.74 -37.23
C SER A 5 0.81 33.87 -36.53
N THR A 6 -0.25 34.38 -37.15
CA THR A 6 -1.10 35.43 -36.57
C THR A 6 -1.83 34.92 -35.33
N GLN A 7 -2.42 33.72 -35.39
CA GLN A 7 -3.10 33.09 -34.26
C GLN A 7 -2.13 32.81 -33.10
N ALA A 8 -0.94 32.27 -33.38
CA ALA A 8 0.09 32.04 -32.36
C ALA A 8 0.51 33.35 -31.68
N LYS A 9 0.71 34.43 -32.45
CA LYS A 9 1.03 35.76 -31.90
C LYS A 9 -0.09 36.34 -31.03
N VAL A 10 -1.36 36.11 -31.38
CA VAL A 10 -2.50 36.51 -30.56
C VAL A 10 -2.50 35.72 -29.24
N LEU A 11 -2.35 34.40 -29.32
CA LEU A 11 -2.36 33.52 -28.15
C LEU A 11 -1.23 33.85 -27.17
N ILE A 12 -0.04 34.16 -27.69
CA ILE A 12 1.13 34.61 -26.89
C ILE A 12 0.84 35.93 -26.15
N LYS A 13 0.07 36.85 -26.76
CA LYS A 13 -0.28 38.13 -26.11
C LYS A 13 -1.35 38.01 -25.03
N THR A 14 -2.17 36.96 -25.06
CA THR A 14 -3.33 36.78 -24.17
C THR A 14 -3.11 35.78 -23.05
N THR A 15 -1.89 35.25 -22.89
CA THR A 15 -1.58 34.18 -21.94
C THR A 15 -0.56 34.61 -20.90
N ASP A 16 -0.57 33.95 -19.74
CA ASP A 16 0.42 34.15 -18.68
C ASP A 16 1.73 33.40 -19.00
N GLU A 17 2.72 33.45 -18.10
CA GLU A 17 4.00 32.79 -18.33
C GLU A 17 3.87 31.28 -18.53
N ALA A 18 3.00 30.62 -17.75
CA ALA A 18 2.77 29.18 -17.83
C ALA A 18 2.15 28.80 -19.19
N GLY A 19 1.15 29.55 -19.65
CA GLY A 19 0.58 29.33 -20.97
C GLY A 19 1.55 29.67 -22.11
N ARG A 20 2.41 30.69 -21.98
CA ARG A 20 3.48 30.98 -22.94
C ARG A 20 4.46 29.81 -23.06
N LYS A 21 4.88 29.22 -21.93
CA LYS A 21 5.73 28.01 -21.90
C LYS A 21 5.05 26.83 -22.59
N LYS A 22 3.78 26.57 -22.28
CA LYS A 22 3.00 25.50 -22.92
C LYS A 22 2.90 25.66 -24.44
N ILE A 23 2.76 26.89 -24.93
CA ILE A 23 2.78 27.18 -26.38
C ILE A 23 4.15 26.83 -26.97
N LEU A 24 5.24 27.21 -26.31
CA LEU A 24 6.60 26.87 -26.77
C LEU A 24 6.81 25.36 -26.85
N ASP A 25 6.41 24.61 -25.83
CA ASP A 25 6.54 23.15 -25.81
C ASP A 25 5.69 22.52 -26.93
N THR A 26 4.45 22.99 -27.11
CA THR A 26 3.56 22.50 -28.18
C THR A 26 4.14 22.76 -29.57
N LEU A 27 4.70 23.95 -29.81
CA LEU A 27 5.32 24.30 -31.09
C LEU A 27 6.56 23.45 -31.35
N ARG A 28 7.35 23.17 -30.32
CA ARG A 28 8.52 22.31 -30.43
C ARG A 28 8.13 20.87 -30.73
N ASP A 29 7.14 20.33 -30.04
CA ASP A 29 6.68 18.95 -30.27
C ASP A 29 6.06 18.81 -31.68
N LEU A 30 5.39 19.87 -32.17
CA LEU A 30 4.96 19.97 -33.55
C LEU A 30 6.16 19.97 -34.52
N CYS A 31 7.22 20.73 -34.25
CA CYS A 31 8.45 20.68 -35.05
C CYS A 31 9.01 19.25 -35.11
N TYR A 32 9.11 18.54 -33.98
CA TYR A 32 9.57 17.15 -33.97
C TYR A 32 8.67 16.22 -34.79
N SER A 33 7.35 16.41 -34.76
CA SER A 33 6.41 15.60 -35.55
C SER A 33 6.52 15.81 -37.07
N LEU A 34 7.12 16.93 -37.49
CA LEU A 34 7.29 17.30 -38.90
C LEU A 34 8.66 16.90 -39.47
N GLU A 35 9.63 16.60 -38.61
CA GLU A 35 10.98 16.21 -39.05
C GLU A 35 10.96 14.86 -39.79
N SER A 36 11.65 14.79 -40.92
CA SER A 36 12.02 13.50 -41.52
C SER A 36 13.17 12.86 -40.75
N ALA A 37 13.44 11.57 -40.99
CA ALA A 37 14.58 10.87 -40.40
C ALA A 37 15.92 11.59 -40.68
N GLN A 38 16.07 12.20 -41.86
CA GLN A 38 17.27 12.97 -42.21
C GLN A 38 17.35 14.28 -41.43
N ASP A 39 16.22 14.98 -41.26
CA ASP A 39 16.17 16.24 -40.50
C ASP A 39 16.54 16.01 -39.03
N SER A 40 15.96 14.97 -38.43
CA SER A 40 16.28 14.58 -37.05
C SER A 40 17.75 14.17 -36.87
N ALA A 41 18.30 13.35 -37.77
CA ALA A 41 19.71 12.96 -37.73
C ALA A 41 20.63 14.18 -37.87
N GLN A 42 20.37 15.04 -38.84
CA GLN A 42 21.15 16.26 -39.07
C GLN A 42 21.07 17.21 -37.87
N ARG A 43 19.90 17.41 -37.25
CA ARG A 43 19.79 18.25 -36.06
C ARG A 43 20.63 17.71 -34.92
N ILE A 44 20.53 16.42 -34.61
CA ILE A 44 21.18 15.80 -33.46
C ILE A 44 22.72 15.77 -33.63
N MET A 45 23.22 15.41 -34.82
CA MET A 45 24.66 15.30 -35.07
C MET A 45 25.44 16.62 -34.88
N TYR A 46 24.78 17.78 -35.00
CA TYR A 46 25.43 19.08 -35.00
C TYR A 46 25.03 19.98 -33.81
N LEU A 47 24.35 19.46 -32.77
CA LEU A 47 23.92 20.26 -31.62
C LEU A 47 25.08 20.97 -30.89
N GLN A 48 26.23 20.30 -30.75
CA GLN A 48 27.40 20.87 -30.08
C GLN A 48 27.99 22.08 -30.85
N LEU A 49 27.82 22.10 -32.18
CA LEU A 49 28.31 23.19 -33.03
C LEU A 49 27.59 24.51 -32.72
N GLN A 50 26.31 24.44 -32.35
CA GLN A 50 25.52 25.62 -32.00
C GLN A 50 26.07 26.31 -30.75
N VAL A 51 26.39 25.56 -29.69
CA VAL A 51 26.97 26.10 -28.46
C VAL A 51 28.35 26.72 -28.74
N ALA A 52 29.20 26.02 -29.50
CA ALA A 52 30.52 26.53 -29.89
C ALA A 52 30.42 27.84 -30.70
N ALA A 53 29.47 27.93 -31.64
CA ALA A 53 29.25 29.15 -32.43
C ALA A 53 28.79 30.34 -31.56
N VAL A 54 27.92 30.10 -30.58
CA VAL A 54 27.48 31.14 -29.64
C VAL A 54 28.63 31.59 -28.72
N ARG A 55 29.49 30.65 -28.28
CA ARG A 55 30.70 30.96 -27.51
C ARG A 55 31.63 31.91 -28.29
N ILE A 56 31.91 31.59 -29.55
CA ILE A 56 32.68 32.47 -30.45
C ILE A 56 32.00 33.85 -30.60
N GLY A 57 30.66 33.86 -30.66
CA GLY A 57 29.88 35.10 -30.69
C GLY A 57 30.05 35.97 -29.44
N CYS A 58 30.17 35.36 -28.27
CA CYS A 58 30.45 36.04 -27.01
C CYS A 58 31.89 36.61 -27.00
N ASP A 59 32.88 35.84 -27.45
CA ASP A 59 34.29 36.27 -27.49
C ASP A 59 34.51 37.49 -28.38
N LEU A 60 33.88 37.46 -29.56
CA LEU A 60 33.93 38.54 -30.53
C LEU A 60 33.00 39.69 -30.15
N LYS A 61 32.26 39.58 -29.03
CA LYS A 61 31.25 40.55 -28.58
C LYS A 61 30.21 40.88 -29.65
N LEU A 62 29.93 39.93 -30.54
CA LEU A 62 29.04 40.12 -31.70
C LEU A 62 27.63 40.50 -31.26
N PHE A 63 27.13 39.88 -30.19
CA PHE A 63 25.79 40.16 -29.66
C PHE A 63 25.68 41.59 -29.10
N ASN A 64 26.69 42.07 -28.36
CA ASN A 64 26.74 43.43 -27.84
C ASN A 64 26.80 44.47 -28.97
N ILE A 65 27.71 44.27 -29.95
CA ILE A 65 27.89 45.19 -31.08
C ILE A 65 26.59 45.32 -31.90
N LEU A 66 25.94 44.19 -32.20
CA LEU A 66 24.67 44.17 -32.94
C LEU A 66 23.51 44.75 -32.12
N ALA A 67 23.52 44.59 -30.80
CA ALA A 67 22.46 45.10 -29.93
C ALA A 67 22.51 46.62 -29.74
N GLU A 68 23.72 47.18 -29.64
CA GLU A 68 24.00 48.60 -29.46
C GLU A 68 23.84 49.40 -30.76
N THR A 69 23.94 48.75 -31.92
CA THR A 69 23.79 49.39 -33.22
C THR A 69 22.34 49.33 -33.71
N PRO A 70 21.67 50.48 -33.93
CA PRO A 70 20.26 50.49 -34.35
C PRO A 70 20.06 50.12 -35.83
N THR A 71 21.11 50.20 -36.65
CA THR A 71 21.09 49.86 -38.08
C THR A 71 21.77 48.52 -38.35
N PRO A 72 21.36 47.78 -39.40
CA PRO A 72 22.07 46.58 -39.82
C PRO A 72 23.54 46.85 -40.14
N LEU A 73 24.42 45.94 -39.74
CA LEU A 73 25.87 46.02 -39.95
C LEU A 73 26.33 45.06 -41.04
N THR A 74 27.20 45.54 -41.93
CA THR A 74 27.85 44.70 -42.93
C THR A 74 28.95 43.85 -42.31
N VAL A 75 29.28 42.75 -42.96
CA VAL A 75 30.41 41.88 -42.60
C VAL A 75 31.73 42.66 -42.50
N ASP A 76 32.01 43.58 -43.44
CA ASP A 76 33.22 44.42 -43.43
C ASP A 76 33.29 45.29 -42.15
N SER A 77 32.16 45.89 -41.76
CA SER A 77 32.06 46.69 -40.53
C SER A 77 32.26 45.84 -39.27
N LEU A 78 31.65 44.65 -39.23
CA LEU A 78 31.81 43.71 -38.11
C LEU A 78 33.25 43.18 -38.02
N SER A 79 33.90 42.89 -39.14
CA SER A 79 35.30 42.43 -39.17
C SER A 79 36.25 43.50 -38.64
N LYS A 80 36.08 44.76 -39.07
CA LYS A 80 36.87 45.89 -38.56
C LYS A 80 36.68 46.11 -37.06
N THR A 81 35.44 45.99 -36.58
CA THR A 81 35.10 46.25 -35.17
C THR A 81 35.58 45.14 -34.24
N THR A 82 35.50 43.88 -34.66
CA THR A 82 35.86 42.71 -33.83
C THR A 82 37.34 42.33 -33.91
N GLY A 83 38.07 42.82 -34.92
CA GLY A 83 39.46 42.44 -35.18
C GLY A 83 39.62 41.01 -35.74
N ALA A 84 38.52 40.29 -35.97
CA ALA A 84 38.55 38.96 -36.58
C ALA A 84 38.87 39.05 -38.08
N ALA A 85 39.70 38.12 -38.55
CA ALA A 85 40.19 38.10 -39.92
C ALA A 85 39.02 38.19 -40.92
N PRO A 86 39.13 39.02 -41.97
CA PRO A 86 38.16 39.07 -43.04
C PRO A 86 37.89 37.67 -43.58
N THR A 87 38.83 36.75 -43.75
CA THR A 87 38.48 35.38 -44.21
C THR A 87 37.59 34.55 -43.26
N LEU A 88 37.54 34.87 -41.96
CA LEU A 88 36.68 34.22 -40.96
C LEU A 88 35.25 34.83 -40.94
N LEU A 89 35.12 36.10 -41.33
CA LEU A 89 33.86 36.86 -41.36
C LEU A 89 33.41 37.22 -42.80
N GLU A 90 34.31 37.71 -43.64
CA GLU A 90 34.33 38.11 -45.06
C GLU A 90 35.16 37.17 -46.00
N SER A 91 34.74 35.92 -46.16
CA SER A 91 34.85 35.29 -47.49
C SER A 91 33.46 35.37 -48.12
N ARG A 92 33.28 35.07 -49.42
CA ARG A 92 31.95 35.03 -50.11
C ARG A 92 30.89 34.11 -49.47
N VAL A 93 31.21 33.57 -48.29
CA VAL A 93 30.53 32.67 -47.40
C VAL A 93 30.88 33.15 -45.97
N ALA A 94 30.20 34.16 -45.41
CA ALA A 94 30.35 34.56 -43.98
C ALA A 94 29.95 33.39 -43.06
N ARG A 95 30.89 32.51 -42.67
CA ARG A 95 30.58 31.16 -42.15
C ARG A 95 29.88 31.19 -40.79
N ILE A 96 30.46 31.91 -39.83
CA ILE A 96 29.94 31.98 -38.47
C ILE A 96 28.67 32.84 -38.42
N LEU A 97 28.67 34.01 -39.06
CA LEU A 97 27.50 34.89 -39.08
C LEU A 97 26.30 34.25 -39.80
N ARG A 98 26.49 33.59 -40.95
CA ARG A 98 25.38 32.87 -41.60
C ARG A 98 24.92 31.66 -40.80
N TYR A 99 25.83 30.95 -40.11
CA TYR A 99 25.41 29.87 -39.23
C TYR A 99 24.58 30.40 -38.06
N LEU A 100 25.05 31.42 -37.35
CA LEU A 100 24.32 32.11 -36.28
C LEU A 100 22.98 32.67 -36.76
N ALA A 101 22.91 33.21 -37.99
CA ALA A 101 21.65 33.65 -38.59
C ALA A 101 20.72 32.47 -38.92
N SER A 102 21.26 31.37 -39.47
CA SER A 102 20.49 30.18 -39.84
C SER A 102 19.86 29.46 -38.64
N VAL A 103 20.51 29.51 -37.47
CA VAL A 103 19.97 28.98 -36.21
C VAL A 103 19.23 30.04 -35.37
N GLY A 104 19.01 31.24 -35.92
CA GLY A 104 18.19 32.28 -35.32
C GLY A 104 18.85 33.08 -34.18
N MET A 105 20.16 32.99 -33.98
CA MET A 105 20.88 33.77 -32.95
C MET A 105 21.02 35.26 -33.30
N ILE A 106 21.09 35.56 -34.60
CA ILE A 106 21.09 36.91 -35.18
C ILE A 106 20.15 36.94 -36.41
N LYS A 107 19.88 38.11 -36.99
CA LYS A 107 19.01 38.24 -38.17
C LYS A 107 19.79 38.76 -39.37
N GLU A 108 19.76 38.03 -40.49
CA GLU A 108 20.23 38.51 -41.80
C GLU A 108 19.13 39.36 -42.47
N THR A 109 19.46 40.58 -42.87
CA THR A 109 18.49 41.52 -43.50
C THR A 109 18.71 41.71 -44.99
N ASP A 110 19.95 41.56 -45.42
CA ASP A 110 20.38 41.62 -46.82
C ASP A 110 21.70 40.83 -46.94
N LYS A 111 22.22 40.67 -48.16
CA LYS A 111 23.50 40.03 -48.42
C LYS A 111 24.60 40.59 -47.51
N ASP A 112 25.25 39.69 -46.77
CA ASP A 112 26.38 40.00 -45.88
C ASP A 112 26.05 41.11 -44.86
N THR A 113 24.78 41.22 -44.46
CA THR A 113 24.27 42.29 -43.60
C THR A 113 23.37 41.74 -42.49
N PHE A 114 23.73 42.01 -41.24
CA PHE A 114 23.11 41.41 -40.06
C PHE A 114 22.64 42.45 -39.05
N THR A 115 21.59 42.12 -38.29
CA THR A 115 21.05 42.95 -37.20
C THR A 115 20.62 42.07 -36.02
N LYS A 116 20.27 42.71 -34.91
CA LYS A 116 19.81 42.04 -33.69
C LYS A 116 18.42 41.44 -33.83
N ASN A 117 18.17 40.41 -33.03
CA ASN A 117 16.84 39.89 -32.72
C ASN A 117 16.69 39.70 -31.19
N ASN A 118 15.58 39.12 -30.74
CA ASN A 118 15.34 38.88 -29.32
C ASN A 118 16.39 37.97 -28.65
N ILE A 119 16.95 36.99 -29.38
CA ILE A 119 18.00 36.10 -28.87
C ILE A 119 19.34 36.83 -28.77
N THR A 120 19.66 37.68 -29.76
CA THR A 120 20.83 38.57 -29.71
C THR A 120 20.79 39.43 -28.44
N GLU A 121 19.63 40.00 -28.12
CA GLU A 121 19.44 40.82 -26.92
C GLU A 121 19.62 40.01 -25.62
N THR A 122 19.15 38.76 -25.56
CA THR A 122 19.40 37.87 -24.41
C THR A 122 20.89 37.73 -24.11
N PHE A 123 21.72 37.51 -25.13
CA PHE A 123 23.16 37.33 -24.98
C PHE A 123 23.94 38.64 -24.83
N THR A 124 23.28 39.79 -24.64
CA THR A 124 23.97 41.00 -24.13
C THR A 124 24.16 40.96 -22.62
N ASN A 125 23.38 40.13 -21.91
CA ASN A 125 23.49 39.96 -20.48
C ASN A 125 24.75 39.14 -20.15
N PRO A 126 25.71 39.70 -19.37
CA PRO A 126 26.95 39.01 -19.03
C PRO A 126 26.74 37.66 -18.34
N GLY A 127 25.66 37.48 -17.57
CA GLY A 127 25.40 36.21 -16.90
C GLY A 127 24.91 35.10 -17.85
N PHE A 128 24.15 35.43 -18.90
CA PHE A 128 23.81 34.43 -19.93
C PHE A 128 25.01 34.10 -20.82
N GLN A 129 25.92 35.06 -21.05
CA GLN A 129 27.23 34.77 -21.66
C GLN A 129 28.07 33.85 -20.76
N GLY A 130 28.13 34.15 -19.46
CA GLY A 130 28.75 33.30 -18.44
C GLY A 130 28.21 31.87 -18.45
N GLY A 131 26.90 31.69 -18.69
CA GLY A 131 26.28 30.38 -18.87
C GLY A 131 26.82 29.62 -20.08
N ILE A 132 26.99 30.29 -21.22
CA ILE A 132 27.61 29.68 -22.41
C ILE A 132 29.05 29.27 -22.12
N TYR A 133 29.84 30.14 -21.49
CA TYR A 133 31.19 29.79 -21.08
C TYR A 133 31.22 28.61 -20.10
N HIS A 134 30.31 28.56 -19.12
CA HIS A 134 30.25 27.45 -18.18
C HIS A 134 29.88 26.12 -18.86
N TYR A 135 28.83 26.10 -19.68
CA TYR A 135 28.38 24.88 -20.36
C TYR A 135 29.28 24.44 -21.51
N HIS A 136 30.07 25.34 -22.09
CA HIS A 136 31.09 24.99 -23.08
C HIS A 136 32.45 24.64 -22.45
N ASP A 137 32.98 25.51 -21.60
CA ASP A 137 34.37 25.45 -21.10
C ASP A 137 34.51 24.68 -19.78
N SER A 138 33.43 24.40 -19.04
CA SER A 138 33.47 23.61 -17.79
C SER A 138 32.75 22.26 -17.93
N ILE A 139 31.47 22.29 -18.29
CA ILE A 139 30.61 21.09 -18.32
C ILE A 139 30.65 20.36 -19.67
N GLY A 140 30.92 21.07 -20.77
CA GLY A 140 30.95 20.50 -22.13
C GLY A 140 31.88 19.28 -22.29
N PRO A 141 33.15 19.33 -21.82
CA PRO A 141 34.04 18.18 -21.83
C PRO A 141 33.50 17.01 -20.99
N ALA A 142 32.87 17.28 -19.85
CA ALA A 142 32.28 16.26 -18.98
C ALA A 142 31.08 15.56 -19.64
N ILE A 143 30.21 16.31 -20.33
CA ILE A 143 29.10 15.76 -21.13
C ILE A 143 29.65 14.83 -22.22
N THR A 144 30.73 15.23 -22.88
CA THR A 144 31.36 14.44 -23.94
C THR A 144 32.01 13.16 -23.41
N ALA A 145 32.55 13.19 -22.19
CA ALA A 145 33.16 12.04 -21.52
C ALA A 145 32.14 11.04 -20.93
N LEU A 146 30.87 11.44 -20.74
CA LEU A 146 29.85 10.63 -20.07
C LEU A 146 29.66 9.23 -20.69
N PRO A 147 29.50 9.04 -22.03
CA PRO A 147 29.28 7.72 -22.61
C PRO A 147 30.43 6.76 -22.33
N ASP A 148 31.68 7.22 -22.49
CA ASP A 148 32.87 6.41 -22.23
C ASP A 148 33.01 6.11 -20.73
N PHE A 149 32.71 7.08 -19.86
CA PHE A 149 32.70 6.88 -18.41
C PHE A 149 31.69 5.81 -17.99
N LEU A 150 30.44 5.89 -18.45
CA LEU A 150 29.41 4.89 -18.12
C LEU A 150 29.79 3.50 -18.64
N LYS A 151 30.34 3.43 -19.86
CA LYS A 151 30.81 2.16 -20.43
C LYS A 151 31.94 1.53 -19.60
N GLU A 152 32.94 2.31 -19.19
CA GLU A 152 34.03 1.85 -18.32
C GLU A 152 33.54 1.39 -16.95
N ASN A 153 32.48 2.01 -16.44
CA ASN A 153 31.86 1.68 -15.17
C ASN A 153 30.71 0.66 -15.28
N ASN A 154 30.57 -0.04 -16.42
CA ASN A 154 29.52 -1.04 -16.66
C ASN A 154 28.09 -0.53 -16.39
N TYR A 155 27.84 0.74 -16.70
CA TYR A 155 26.55 1.42 -16.51
C TYR A 155 25.99 1.31 -15.08
N GLN A 156 26.88 1.27 -14.07
CA GLN A 156 26.50 1.33 -12.66
C GLN A 156 26.28 2.78 -12.19
N ASP A 157 25.56 2.94 -11.10
CA ASP A 157 25.28 4.25 -10.49
C ASP A 157 26.56 4.98 -10.07
N ILE A 158 26.55 6.30 -10.28
CA ILE A 158 27.64 7.19 -9.89
C ILE A 158 27.38 7.63 -8.43
N THR A 159 28.17 7.11 -7.51
CA THR A 159 27.95 7.29 -6.06
C THR A 159 29.03 8.13 -5.37
N SER A 160 30.07 8.56 -6.10
CA SER A 160 31.22 9.27 -5.54
C SER A 160 31.42 10.62 -6.23
N VAL A 161 31.40 11.69 -5.44
CA VAL A 161 31.59 13.09 -5.89
C VAL A 161 32.99 13.39 -6.45
N VAL A 162 33.95 12.47 -6.27
CA VAL A 162 35.31 12.54 -6.83
C VAL A 162 35.54 11.52 -7.94
N HIS A 163 34.51 10.79 -8.36
CA HIS A 163 34.59 9.83 -9.45
C HIS A 163 33.37 9.97 -10.35
N THR A 164 33.37 11.05 -11.15
CA THR A 164 32.31 11.40 -12.10
C THR A 164 32.91 11.67 -13.49
N PRO A 165 32.09 11.80 -14.55
CA PRO A 165 32.56 12.22 -15.87
C PRO A 165 33.32 13.54 -15.87
N LEU A 166 33.05 14.45 -14.93
CA LEU A 166 33.82 15.69 -14.77
C LEU A 166 35.28 15.42 -14.41
N GLN A 167 35.54 14.53 -13.44
CA GLN A 167 36.91 14.17 -13.07
C GLN A 167 37.66 13.49 -14.23
N LYS A 168 36.97 12.65 -15.00
CA LYS A 168 37.52 12.05 -16.22
C LYS A 168 37.89 13.09 -17.26
N ALA A 169 37.00 14.04 -17.55
CA ALA A 169 37.21 15.04 -18.60
C ALA A 169 38.36 15.99 -18.27
N TRP A 170 38.53 16.34 -16.99
CA TRP A 170 39.54 17.31 -16.55
C TRP A 170 40.78 16.68 -15.91
N ASN A 171 40.84 15.36 -15.81
CA ASN A 171 41.92 14.60 -15.18
C ASN A 171 42.29 15.19 -13.80
N THR A 172 41.31 15.22 -12.91
CA THR A 172 41.40 15.84 -11.57
C THR A 172 40.81 14.91 -10.52
N ASP A 173 41.38 14.91 -9.31
CA ASP A 173 40.83 14.19 -8.15
C ASP A 173 39.97 15.10 -7.24
N LEU A 174 39.80 16.37 -7.64
CA LEU A 174 39.03 17.36 -6.88
C LEU A 174 37.52 17.26 -7.16
N PRO A 175 36.65 17.43 -6.14
CA PRO A 175 35.22 17.64 -6.34
C PRO A 175 34.93 18.86 -7.23
N ALA A 176 33.80 18.87 -7.95
CA ALA A 176 33.50 19.87 -8.97
C ALA A 176 33.58 21.33 -8.47
N PHE A 177 32.99 21.65 -7.32
CA PHE A 177 33.02 22.99 -6.74
C PHE A 177 34.44 23.44 -6.32
N ILE A 178 35.27 22.51 -5.85
CA ILE A 178 36.67 22.82 -5.51
C ILE A 178 37.49 22.99 -6.78
N TRP A 179 37.28 22.11 -7.76
CA TRP A 179 37.95 22.19 -9.05
C TRP A 179 37.69 23.53 -9.75
N VAL A 180 36.44 23.99 -9.83
CA VAL A 180 36.12 25.25 -10.52
C VAL A 180 36.77 26.46 -9.84
N GLN A 181 36.92 26.46 -8.51
CA GLN A 181 37.62 27.51 -7.77
C GLN A 181 39.12 27.58 -8.13
N THR A 182 39.74 26.47 -8.56
CA THR A 182 41.13 26.48 -9.07
C THR A 182 41.26 27.14 -10.46
N LYS A 183 40.14 27.46 -11.10
CA LYS A 183 40.04 28.07 -12.44
C LYS A 183 39.34 29.43 -12.33
N PRO A 184 40.08 30.53 -12.04
CA PRO A 184 39.48 31.83 -11.74
C PRO A 184 38.50 32.35 -12.80
N GLU A 185 38.80 32.13 -14.07
CA GLU A 185 37.92 32.54 -15.20
C GLU A 185 36.63 31.72 -15.25
N ASN A 186 36.73 30.38 -15.13
CA ASN A 186 35.54 29.51 -15.08
C ASN A 186 34.69 29.79 -13.84
N PHE A 187 35.32 30.05 -12.70
CA PHE A 187 34.62 30.42 -11.47
C PHE A 187 33.86 31.73 -11.60
N ALA A 188 34.46 32.74 -12.24
CA ALA A 188 33.79 34.01 -12.53
C ALA A 188 32.56 33.81 -13.43
N HIS A 189 32.69 33.05 -14.52
CA HIS A 189 31.58 32.73 -15.43
C HIS A 189 30.46 31.94 -14.74
N PHE A 190 30.84 30.95 -13.92
CA PHE A 190 29.90 30.18 -13.10
C PHE A 190 29.09 31.11 -12.17
N ASN A 191 29.76 31.97 -11.39
CA ASN A 191 29.08 32.88 -10.47
C ASN A 191 28.15 33.87 -11.20
N GLN A 192 28.58 34.42 -12.34
CA GLN A 192 27.74 35.30 -13.16
C GLN A 192 26.48 34.59 -13.66
N PHE A 193 26.61 33.33 -14.09
CA PHE A 193 25.47 32.52 -14.54
C PHE A 193 24.52 32.17 -13.40
N MET A 194 25.05 31.82 -12.22
CA MET A 194 24.23 31.49 -11.04
C MET A 194 23.30 32.64 -10.64
N VAL A 195 23.75 33.89 -10.79
CA VAL A 195 22.92 35.08 -10.55
C VAL A 195 21.89 35.27 -11.66
N ALA A 196 22.30 35.21 -12.93
CA ALA A 196 21.43 35.55 -14.05
C ALA A 196 20.33 34.52 -14.32
N GLN A 197 20.58 33.22 -14.08
CA GLN A 197 19.60 32.16 -14.35
C GLN A 197 18.30 32.28 -13.52
N ARG A 198 18.32 33.02 -12.41
CA ARG A 198 17.16 33.27 -11.55
C ARG A 198 16.56 34.67 -11.71
N LEU A 199 17.12 35.51 -12.58
CA LEU A 199 16.67 36.89 -12.76
C LEU A 199 15.22 36.94 -13.26
N GLY A 200 14.33 37.59 -12.51
CA GLY A 200 12.93 37.76 -12.88
C GLY A 200 12.04 36.52 -12.70
N MET A 201 12.56 35.44 -12.10
CA MET A 201 11.76 34.27 -11.75
C MET A 201 11.02 34.47 -10.42
N PRO A 202 9.85 33.82 -10.22
CA PRO A 202 9.23 33.71 -8.91
C PRO A 202 10.17 33.07 -7.90
N THR A 203 9.98 33.41 -6.63
CA THR A 203 10.78 32.94 -5.50
C THR A 203 9.91 32.21 -4.50
N TRP A 204 10.54 31.51 -3.56
CA TRP A 204 9.82 30.87 -2.46
C TRP A 204 9.00 31.84 -1.60
N LEU A 205 9.43 33.10 -1.52
CA LEU A 205 8.72 34.17 -0.81
C LEU A 205 7.40 34.56 -1.49
N ASP A 206 7.15 34.11 -2.72
CA ASP A 206 5.90 34.37 -3.43
C ASP A 206 4.83 33.29 -3.14
N VAL A 207 5.23 32.12 -2.64
CA VAL A 207 4.34 30.95 -2.46
C VAL A 207 4.26 30.41 -1.04
N TYR A 208 5.32 30.54 -0.23
CA TYR A 208 5.34 29.99 1.12
C TYR A 208 4.76 31.00 2.14
N PRO A 209 3.85 30.60 3.04
CA PRO A 209 3.19 31.50 3.98
C PRO A 209 4.07 31.84 5.21
N TYR A 210 5.24 32.46 5.00
CA TYR A 210 6.19 32.77 6.08
C TYR A 210 5.66 33.79 7.09
N GLN A 211 4.78 34.72 6.70
CA GLN A 211 4.23 35.75 7.59
C GLN A 211 3.47 35.11 8.75
N HIS A 212 2.69 34.06 8.48
CA HIS A 212 1.93 33.37 9.52
C HIS A 212 2.85 32.74 10.58
N ARG A 213 4.05 32.27 10.17
CA ARG A 213 5.04 31.72 11.10
C ARG A 213 5.79 32.79 11.90
N ALA A 214 5.73 34.04 11.47
CA ALA A 214 6.29 35.18 12.19
C ALA A 214 5.42 35.64 13.37
N GLU A 215 4.19 35.13 13.48
CA GLU A 215 3.27 35.44 14.58
C GLU A 215 3.64 34.69 15.87
N ASN A 216 3.42 35.33 17.03
CA ASN A 216 3.56 34.73 18.37
C ASN A 216 4.95 34.13 18.68
N LEU A 217 6.02 34.73 18.15
CA LEU A 217 7.39 34.32 18.43
C LEU A 217 7.85 34.75 19.81
N LYS A 218 8.63 33.90 20.48
CA LYS A 218 9.38 34.30 21.67
C LYS A 218 10.50 35.25 21.26
N PRO A 219 10.78 36.35 21.99
CA PRO A 219 11.81 37.32 21.62
C PRO A 219 13.20 36.70 21.36
N GLU A 220 13.57 35.68 22.13
CA GLU A 220 14.86 35.00 22.06
C GLU A 220 14.96 33.90 20.99
N GLN A 221 13.84 33.49 20.39
CA GLN A 221 13.81 32.39 19.41
C GLN A 221 14.31 32.87 18.04
N PRO A 222 15.29 32.21 17.40
CA PRO A 222 15.66 32.52 16.02
C PRO A 222 14.49 32.26 15.06
N PHE A 223 14.24 33.16 14.13
CA PHE A 223 13.15 32.97 13.16
C PHE A 223 13.60 32.11 11.98
N PHE A 224 14.72 32.47 11.37
CA PHE A 224 15.19 31.88 10.12
C PHE A 224 16.68 31.60 10.17
N VAL A 225 17.07 30.38 9.78
CA VAL A 225 18.46 29.95 9.62
C VAL A 225 18.63 29.47 8.19
N ASP A 226 19.45 30.19 7.42
CA ASP A 226 19.79 29.95 6.02
C ASP A 226 21.06 29.10 5.93
N LEU A 227 20.89 27.80 5.77
CA LEU A 227 21.96 26.79 5.76
C LEU A 227 22.59 26.68 4.37
N GLY A 228 23.89 26.94 4.28
CA GLY A 228 24.58 27.01 2.99
C GLY A 228 24.09 28.20 2.15
N GLY A 229 23.75 29.31 2.81
CA GLY A 229 23.09 30.45 2.18
C GLY A 229 23.99 31.30 1.26
N GLY A 230 25.26 30.93 1.10
CA GLY A 230 26.20 31.60 0.21
C GLY A 230 26.43 33.06 0.57
N LEU A 231 26.09 33.96 -0.36
CA LEU A 231 26.22 35.41 -0.17
C LEU A 231 25.10 36.03 0.70
N GLY A 232 24.10 35.25 1.14
CA GLY A 232 23.02 35.70 2.01
C GLY A 232 21.79 36.27 1.33
N HIS A 233 21.64 36.07 0.01
CA HIS A 233 20.54 36.67 -0.76
C HIS A 233 19.14 36.33 -0.22
N GLN A 234 18.91 35.09 0.25
CA GLN A 234 17.60 34.66 0.75
C GLN A 234 17.32 35.25 2.14
N SER A 235 18.31 35.24 3.02
CA SER A 235 18.27 35.92 4.32
C SER A 235 17.96 37.43 4.19
N ILE A 236 18.62 38.12 3.24
CA ILE A 236 18.40 39.56 3.00
C ILE A 236 16.99 39.80 2.45
N ALA A 237 16.57 39.04 1.43
CA ALA A 237 15.24 39.20 0.84
C ALA A 237 14.11 38.96 1.86
N LEU A 238 14.27 37.96 2.74
CA LEU A 238 13.31 37.72 3.83
C LEU A 238 13.31 38.88 4.84
N ARG A 239 14.48 39.44 5.18
CA ARG A 239 14.59 40.60 6.07
C ARG A 239 13.92 41.84 5.48
N GLU A 240 14.06 42.08 4.17
CA GLU A 240 13.40 43.20 3.48
C GLU A 240 11.88 43.04 3.45
N LYS A 241 11.36 41.80 3.37
CA LYS A 241 9.92 41.51 3.47
C LYS A 241 9.37 41.61 4.89
N LEU A 242 10.22 41.45 5.91
CA LEU A 242 9.87 41.50 7.32
C LEU A 242 10.78 42.48 8.09
N PRO A 243 10.75 43.80 7.77
CA PRO A 243 11.65 44.78 8.35
C PRO A 243 11.44 44.94 9.86
N ASP A 244 10.20 44.80 10.33
CA ASP A 244 9.80 45.02 11.72
C ASP A 244 9.95 43.78 12.62
N LEU A 245 10.40 42.64 12.07
CA LEU A 245 10.54 41.41 12.84
C LEU A 245 11.76 41.50 13.79
N PRO A 246 11.59 41.51 15.12
CA PRO A 246 12.72 41.66 16.04
C PRO A 246 13.59 40.40 16.15
N ASN A 247 13.08 39.24 15.72
CA ASN A 247 13.77 37.96 15.79
C ASN A 247 14.97 37.87 14.82
N ARG A 248 15.92 37.00 15.18
CA ARG A 248 17.16 36.77 14.44
C ARG A 248 16.88 36.09 13.10
N ILE A 249 17.48 36.62 12.04
CA ILE A 249 17.61 35.99 10.72
C ILE A 249 19.11 35.73 10.54
N ILE A 250 19.48 34.46 10.37
CA ILE A 250 20.86 34.00 10.48
C ILE A 250 21.28 33.36 9.15
N LEU A 251 22.39 33.84 8.59
CA LEU A 251 23.11 33.23 7.48
C LEU A 251 24.17 32.28 8.02
N GLN A 252 24.17 31.04 7.55
CA GLN A 252 25.12 30.00 7.90
C GLN A 252 25.87 29.45 6.68
N ASP A 253 27.19 29.49 6.71
CA ASP A 253 28.05 28.89 5.69
C ASP A 253 29.47 28.62 6.23
N ILE A 254 30.33 27.99 5.43
CA ILE A 254 31.73 27.75 5.77
C ILE A 254 32.58 29.04 5.66
N PRO A 255 33.73 29.15 6.35
CA PRO A 255 34.50 30.39 6.41
C PRO A 255 34.85 31.00 5.05
N ALA A 256 35.30 30.18 4.10
CA ALA A 256 35.71 30.64 2.77
C ALA A 256 34.57 31.29 1.98
N THR A 257 33.33 30.82 2.15
CA THR A 257 32.15 31.41 1.51
C THR A 257 31.78 32.74 2.19
N LEU A 258 31.82 32.77 3.52
CA LEU A 258 31.42 33.94 4.31
C LEU A 258 32.34 35.15 4.16
N GLU A 259 33.60 34.97 3.75
CA GLU A 259 34.51 36.07 3.39
C GLU A 259 33.93 37.00 2.31
N HIS A 260 33.03 36.47 1.47
CA HIS A 260 32.41 37.19 0.37
C HIS A 260 30.95 37.58 0.65
N ALA A 261 30.41 37.24 1.82
CA ALA A 261 29.00 37.47 2.15
C ALA A 261 28.64 38.96 2.18
N ILE A 262 27.41 39.28 1.76
CA ILE A 262 26.92 40.66 1.75
C ILE A 262 26.59 41.08 3.18
N ASN A 263 27.26 42.12 3.67
CA ASN A 263 26.99 42.66 5.00
C ASN A 263 25.66 43.42 5.01
N HIS A 264 24.68 42.93 5.78
CA HIS A 264 23.36 43.54 5.93
C HIS A 264 23.00 43.66 7.42
N PRO A 265 22.61 44.85 7.93
CA PRO A 265 22.46 45.10 9.36
C PRO A 265 21.38 44.25 10.05
N GLY A 266 20.42 43.70 9.28
CA GLY A 266 19.37 42.80 9.79
C GLY A 266 19.66 41.30 9.65
N VAL A 267 20.83 40.90 9.18
CA VAL A 267 21.21 39.49 8.99
C VAL A 267 22.46 39.18 9.81
N GLU A 268 22.36 38.20 10.70
CA GLU A 268 23.47 37.73 11.50
C GLU A 268 24.26 36.67 10.73
N ILE A 269 25.59 36.76 10.71
CA ILE A 269 26.46 35.79 10.02
C ILE A 269 27.06 34.84 11.05
N VAL A 270 26.88 33.54 10.86
CA VAL A 270 27.39 32.47 11.74
C VAL A 270 28.13 31.43 10.90
N VAL A 271 29.36 31.09 11.31
CA VAL A 271 30.11 30.00 10.68
C VAL A 271 29.47 28.66 11.03
N GLN A 272 29.12 27.86 10.02
CA GLN A 272 28.58 26.50 10.20
C GLN A 272 28.94 25.62 8.99
N ASP A 273 29.40 24.40 9.28
CA ASP A 273 29.48 23.30 8.32
C ASP A 273 28.26 22.40 8.53
N PHE A 274 27.40 22.26 7.52
CA PHE A 274 26.16 21.46 7.64
C PHE A 274 26.39 19.95 7.78
N PHE A 275 27.61 19.46 7.55
CA PHE A 275 28.00 18.09 7.89
C PHE A 275 28.32 17.90 9.38
N GLN A 276 28.44 18.99 10.13
CA GLN A 276 28.64 18.99 11.58
C GLN A 276 27.32 19.26 12.31
N THR A 277 27.31 19.02 13.63
CA THR A 277 26.15 19.31 14.47
C THR A 277 25.76 20.79 14.36
N GLN A 278 24.48 21.05 14.19
CA GLN A 278 23.93 22.40 14.04
C GLN A 278 24.08 23.20 15.35
N VAL A 279 24.77 24.35 15.29
CA VAL A 279 25.05 25.21 16.45
C VAL A 279 23.87 26.09 16.88
N ILE A 280 22.98 26.44 15.95
CA ILE A 280 21.77 27.22 16.25
C ILE A 280 20.61 26.26 16.47
N ALA A 281 20.10 26.19 17.70
CA ALA A 281 18.97 25.34 18.06
C ALA A 281 17.66 26.13 18.22
N GLY A 282 16.54 25.46 17.96
CA GLY A 282 15.19 25.95 18.19
C GLY A 282 14.69 27.03 17.22
N ALA A 283 15.34 27.24 16.08
CA ALA A 283 14.86 28.18 15.08
C ALA A 283 13.50 27.75 14.51
N LYS A 284 12.63 28.71 14.16
CA LYS A 284 11.33 28.36 13.54
C LYS A 284 11.47 27.74 12.17
N ILE A 285 12.40 28.26 11.36
CA ILE A 285 12.65 27.82 10.00
C ILE A 285 14.14 27.54 9.85
N TYR A 286 14.46 26.30 9.46
CA TYR A 286 15.76 25.95 8.88
C TYR A 286 15.56 25.81 7.38
N TYR A 287 16.22 26.67 6.61
CA TYR A 287 16.05 26.77 5.17
C TYR A 287 17.32 26.31 4.47
N MET A 288 17.18 25.50 3.43
CA MET A 288 18.26 25.07 2.54
C MET A 288 17.77 25.24 1.11
N ARG A 289 18.61 25.82 0.26
CA ARG A 289 18.32 25.95 -1.18
C ARG A 289 19.41 25.30 -1.99
N ASN A 290 19.04 24.41 -2.92
CA ASN A 290 20.00 23.78 -3.82
C ASN A 290 21.17 23.10 -3.06
N ILE A 291 20.88 22.51 -1.89
CA ILE A 291 21.88 21.78 -1.09
C ILE A 291 21.69 20.28 -1.27
N ILE A 292 20.46 19.79 -1.09
CA ILE A 292 20.20 18.35 -1.07
C ILE A 292 20.36 17.72 -2.46
N HIS A 293 20.15 18.47 -3.54
CA HIS A 293 20.45 18.02 -4.90
C HIS A 293 21.95 17.95 -5.25
N ASP A 294 22.85 18.56 -4.47
CA ASP A 294 24.29 18.55 -4.75
C ASP A 294 24.99 17.29 -4.24
N TYR A 295 24.28 16.48 -3.44
CA TYR A 295 24.88 15.39 -2.69
C TYR A 295 24.17 14.04 -2.89
N PRO A 296 24.94 12.93 -2.95
CA PRO A 296 24.40 11.58 -2.90
C PRO A 296 23.52 11.32 -1.67
N GLU A 297 22.68 10.29 -1.74
CA GLU A 297 21.67 9.98 -0.73
C GLU A 297 22.21 9.89 0.70
N ASP A 298 23.35 9.23 0.91
CA ASP A 298 23.95 9.05 2.24
C ASP A 298 24.35 10.39 2.89
N LYS A 299 24.89 11.31 2.08
CA LYS A 299 25.27 12.66 2.50
C LYS A 299 24.06 13.55 2.73
N ALA A 300 23.06 13.48 1.86
CA ALA A 300 21.80 14.19 2.05
C ALA A 300 21.12 13.80 3.38
N ILE A 301 21.09 12.50 3.71
CA ILE A 301 20.54 12.00 4.99
C ILE A 301 21.35 12.53 6.18
N LEU A 302 22.69 12.58 6.06
CA LEU A 302 23.55 13.10 7.13
C LEU A 302 23.26 14.58 7.43
N ILE A 303 23.14 15.40 6.38
CA ILE A 303 22.79 16.84 6.50
C ILE A 303 21.45 16.99 7.23
N LEU A 304 20.43 16.25 6.80
CA LEU A 304 19.10 16.31 7.40
C LEU A 304 19.12 15.89 8.88
N LYS A 305 19.88 14.84 9.24
CA LYS A 305 20.00 14.38 10.64
C LYS A 305 20.64 15.42 11.56
N ASN A 306 21.64 16.15 11.09
CA ASN A 306 22.26 17.23 11.87
C ASN A 306 21.27 18.37 12.18
N ILE A 307 20.36 18.66 11.25
CA ILE A 307 19.33 19.69 11.43
C ILE A 307 18.21 19.19 12.35
N ILE A 308 17.78 17.93 12.20
CA ILE A 308 16.74 17.32 13.06
C ILE A 308 17.08 17.46 14.54
N ALA A 309 18.35 17.28 14.91
CA ALA A 309 18.82 17.42 16.29
C ALA A 309 18.65 18.83 16.87
N ALA A 310 18.50 19.86 16.03
CA ALA A 310 18.36 21.26 16.42
C ALA A 310 16.92 21.79 16.37
N LEU A 311 15.94 20.95 16.01
CA LEU A 311 14.53 21.35 15.87
C LEU A 311 13.86 21.55 17.25
N ALA A 312 13.10 22.62 17.40
CA ALA A 312 12.06 22.75 18.42
C ALA A 312 10.74 22.10 17.95
N THR A 313 9.78 21.96 18.86
CA THR A 313 8.48 21.32 18.58
C THR A 313 7.65 22.02 17.51
N ASP A 314 7.94 23.28 17.24
CA ASP A 314 7.27 24.17 16.30
C ASP A 314 8.17 24.57 15.11
N SER A 315 9.36 23.97 15.02
CA SER A 315 10.29 24.17 13.91
C SER A 315 9.84 23.44 12.65
N VAL A 316 10.20 23.99 11.50
CA VAL A 316 10.14 23.32 10.19
C VAL A 316 11.47 23.40 9.47
N ILE A 317 11.69 22.43 8.58
CA ILE A 317 12.76 22.49 7.60
C ILE A 317 12.11 22.83 6.26
N LEU A 318 12.64 23.84 5.57
CA LEU A 318 12.24 24.20 4.21
C LEU A 318 13.37 23.83 3.26
N ILE A 319 13.09 22.91 2.34
CA ILE A 319 14.00 22.60 1.24
C ILE A 319 13.47 23.32 -0.01
N ASP A 320 14.26 24.25 -0.54
CA ASP A 320 14.00 24.95 -1.80
C ASP A 320 14.79 24.25 -2.92
N ASP A 321 14.11 23.35 -3.63
CA ASP A 321 14.74 22.44 -4.58
C ASP A 321 13.71 21.97 -5.65
N MET A 322 14.17 21.30 -6.71
CA MET A 322 13.28 20.86 -7.79
C MET A 322 12.53 19.58 -7.38
N VAL A 323 11.21 19.55 -7.62
CA VAL A 323 10.38 18.34 -7.40
C VAL A 323 9.86 17.85 -8.74
N ILE A 324 10.57 16.87 -9.31
CA ILE A 324 10.22 16.34 -10.63
C ILE A 324 8.95 15.48 -10.52
N PRO A 325 7.94 15.64 -11.40
CA PRO A 325 6.78 14.76 -11.41
C PRO A 325 7.19 13.34 -11.83
N ASN A 326 6.58 12.32 -11.21
CA ASN A 326 6.89 10.91 -11.50
C ASN A 326 6.62 10.51 -12.97
N SER A 327 5.78 11.27 -13.68
CA SER A 327 5.53 11.12 -15.11
C SER A 327 5.41 12.49 -15.78
N GLY A 328 5.78 12.57 -17.06
CA GLY A 328 5.74 13.83 -17.81
C GLY A 328 6.77 14.87 -17.35
N ALA A 329 7.94 14.42 -16.88
CA ALA A 329 9.04 15.30 -16.49
C ALA A 329 9.41 16.24 -17.64
N HIS A 330 9.47 17.53 -17.34
CA HIS A 330 9.77 18.54 -18.34
C HIS A 330 11.27 18.53 -18.68
N TRP A 331 11.60 18.61 -19.96
CA TRP A 331 12.97 18.49 -20.48
C TRP A 331 14.00 19.45 -19.85
N GLN A 332 13.57 20.65 -19.42
CA GLN A 332 14.45 21.60 -18.74
C GLN A 332 14.86 21.14 -17.34
N ALA A 333 14.03 20.34 -16.67
CA ALA A 333 14.39 19.75 -15.38
C ALA A 333 15.31 18.54 -15.58
N THR A 334 14.98 17.66 -16.54
CA THR A 334 15.76 16.44 -16.80
C THR A 334 17.16 16.71 -17.36
N GLN A 335 17.38 17.84 -18.05
CA GLN A 335 18.74 18.23 -18.45
C GLN A 335 19.61 18.65 -17.25
N ILE A 336 19.01 19.27 -16.22
CA ILE A 336 19.74 19.67 -15.01
C ILE A 336 20.08 18.43 -14.19
N ASP A 337 19.13 17.50 -14.07
CA ASP A 337 19.34 16.18 -13.45
C ASP A 337 20.58 15.46 -14.02
N LEU A 338 20.69 15.40 -15.35
CA LEU A 338 21.87 14.81 -15.99
C LEU A 338 23.17 15.57 -15.67
N VAL A 339 23.12 16.89 -15.52
CA VAL A 339 24.29 17.69 -15.11
C VAL A 339 24.67 17.40 -13.66
N MET A 340 23.69 17.18 -12.76
CA MET A 340 23.92 16.77 -11.37
C MET A 340 24.61 15.40 -11.32
N MET A 341 24.17 14.45 -12.15
CA MET A 341 24.82 13.14 -12.27
C MET A 341 26.25 13.26 -12.81
N ILE A 342 26.46 14.08 -13.85
CA ILE A 342 27.77 14.27 -14.52
C ILE A 342 28.80 14.93 -13.61
N SER A 343 28.39 15.85 -12.73
CA SER A 343 29.31 16.72 -12.00
C SER A 343 29.39 16.41 -10.51
N LEU A 344 28.30 15.90 -9.92
CA LEU A 344 28.12 15.84 -8.47
C LEU A 344 27.73 14.45 -7.95
N ALA A 345 27.65 13.43 -8.81
CA ALA A 345 27.18 12.09 -8.42
C ALA A 345 25.82 12.13 -7.70
N SER A 346 24.95 13.03 -8.14
CA SER A 346 23.66 13.32 -7.51
C SER A 346 22.55 13.45 -8.56
N LEU A 347 21.34 13.80 -8.14
CA LEU A 347 20.15 13.86 -8.98
C LEU A 347 19.16 14.95 -8.55
N GLU A 348 18.37 15.41 -9.51
CA GLU A 348 17.13 16.12 -9.27
C GLU A 348 16.01 15.11 -9.02
N ARG A 349 15.42 15.14 -7.82
CA ARG A 349 14.59 14.04 -7.34
C ARG A 349 13.15 14.14 -7.84
N THR A 350 12.58 13.00 -8.18
CA THR A 350 11.13 12.88 -8.37
C THR A 350 10.39 13.03 -7.05
N LYS A 351 9.09 13.30 -7.11
CA LYS A 351 8.24 13.36 -5.91
C LYS A 351 8.33 12.10 -5.05
N GLU A 352 8.40 10.92 -5.68
CA GLU A 352 8.57 9.64 -4.98
C GLU A 352 9.95 9.53 -4.32
N GLN A 353 11.03 9.86 -5.03
CA GLN A 353 12.38 9.86 -4.48
C GLN A 353 12.55 10.85 -3.32
N TRP A 354 11.89 12.01 -3.37
CA TRP A 354 11.82 12.94 -2.24
C TRP A 354 11.15 12.30 -1.03
N HIS A 355 9.99 11.64 -1.22
CA HIS A 355 9.32 10.93 -0.13
C HIS A 355 10.22 9.85 0.49
N GLU A 356 10.90 9.04 -0.32
CA GLU A 356 11.78 7.97 0.15
C GLU A 356 12.98 8.50 0.94
N LEU A 357 13.69 9.51 0.40
CA LEU A 357 14.84 10.14 1.07
C LEU A 357 14.45 10.69 2.44
N LEU A 358 13.34 11.43 2.49
CA LEU A 358 12.90 12.12 3.69
C LEU A 358 12.37 11.15 4.74
N GLU A 359 11.71 10.07 4.33
CA GLU A 359 11.30 8.99 5.23
C GLU A 359 12.52 8.29 5.84
N LYS A 360 13.56 7.99 5.05
CA LYS A 360 14.84 7.46 5.56
C LYS A 360 15.54 8.41 6.53
N ALA A 361 15.41 9.73 6.33
CA ALA A 361 15.92 10.74 7.25
C ALA A 361 15.07 10.92 8.51
N GLY A 362 13.87 10.34 8.57
CA GLY A 362 12.94 10.47 9.69
C GLY A 362 12.13 11.77 9.68
N LEU A 363 11.82 12.31 8.49
CA LEU A 363 11.04 13.53 8.28
C LEU A 363 9.80 13.23 7.46
N LYS A 364 8.77 14.10 7.57
CA LYS A 364 7.57 14.02 6.73
C LYS A 364 7.37 15.32 5.96
N ILE A 365 7.07 15.19 4.68
CA ILE A 365 6.55 16.30 3.86
C ILE A 365 5.18 16.70 4.41
N ASN A 366 5.09 17.94 4.91
CA ASN A 366 3.83 18.58 5.26
C ASN A 366 3.13 19.12 4.01
N ASN A 367 3.87 19.85 3.18
CA ASN A 367 3.36 20.39 1.93
C ASN A 367 4.48 20.65 0.91
N ILE A 368 4.13 20.76 -0.38
CA ILE A 368 5.03 21.14 -1.47
C ILE A 368 4.42 22.34 -2.19
N TYR A 369 5.17 23.44 -2.27
CA TYR A 369 4.76 24.68 -2.93
C TYR A 369 5.60 24.88 -4.19
N THR A 370 5.09 24.46 -5.34
CA THR A 370 5.76 24.63 -6.63
C THR A 370 5.52 26.02 -7.20
N TYR A 371 6.59 26.71 -7.60
CA TYR A 371 6.52 28.10 -8.07
C TYR A 371 7.07 28.33 -9.47
N THR A 372 7.61 27.30 -10.15
CA THR A 372 7.98 27.39 -11.57
C THR A 372 7.41 26.23 -12.39
N ALA A 373 6.82 26.54 -13.55
CA ALA A 373 6.11 25.54 -14.36
C ALA A 373 7.05 24.54 -15.06
N SER A 374 8.20 25.00 -15.57
CA SER A 374 9.12 24.14 -16.36
C SER A 374 10.18 23.43 -15.53
N LEU A 375 10.69 24.09 -14.49
CA LEU A 375 11.74 23.54 -13.64
C LEU A 375 11.14 22.81 -12.43
N GLN A 376 9.90 23.13 -12.05
CA GLN A 376 9.25 22.58 -10.85
C GLN A 376 10.03 22.93 -9.57
N ASP A 377 10.67 24.10 -9.54
CA ASP A 377 11.26 24.66 -8.32
C ASP A 377 10.16 24.74 -7.26
N SER A 378 10.45 24.19 -6.09
CA SER A 378 9.44 23.97 -5.07
C SER A 378 10.01 24.16 -3.67
N ILE A 379 9.18 24.66 -2.77
CA ILE A 379 9.43 24.58 -1.34
C ILE A 379 8.80 23.32 -0.79
N ILE A 380 9.63 22.41 -0.30
CA ILE A 380 9.23 21.24 0.44
C ILE A 380 9.24 21.60 1.92
N GLU A 381 8.05 21.76 2.50
CA GLU A 381 7.92 21.99 3.93
C GLU A 381 7.96 20.66 4.67
N LEU A 382 8.94 20.49 5.53
CA LEU A 382 9.15 19.31 6.34
C LEU A 382 8.84 19.62 7.79
N VAL A 383 8.12 18.71 8.41
CA VAL A 383 7.91 18.72 9.85
C VAL A 383 8.66 17.54 10.47
N PRO A 384 9.28 17.71 11.65
CA PRO A 384 9.65 16.56 12.45
C PRO A 384 8.39 15.71 12.67
N PRO A 385 8.53 14.38 12.72
CA PRO A 385 7.45 13.48 13.09
C PRO A 385 6.76 14.02 14.33
N SER A 386 5.51 14.53 14.21
CA SER A 386 4.88 15.06 15.41
C SER A 386 4.77 13.89 16.40
N ALA A 387 5.29 14.08 17.62
CA ALA A 387 5.16 13.08 18.68
C ALA A 387 3.69 12.71 18.94
N LYS A 388 2.72 13.47 18.39
CA LYS A 388 1.30 13.10 18.36
C LYS A 388 0.90 12.25 17.15
N ALA A 389 1.37 12.49 15.93
CA ALA A 389 1.00 11.68 14.75
C ALA A 389 1.78 10.37 14.64
N TYR A 390 3.02 10.32 15.14
CA TYR A 390 3.81 9.08 15.23
C TYR A 390 3.49 8.25 16.49
N ALA A 391 3.11 8.88 17.61
CA ALA A 391 2.52 8.10 18.71
C ALA A 391 1.18 7.46 18.34
N PHE A 392 0.52 7.99 17.30
CA PHE A 392 -0.50 7.25 16.57
C PHE A 392 0.19 6.14 15.73
N ARG A 393 0.93 6.44 14.64
CA ARG A 393 1.43 5.40 13.68
C ARG A 393 2.20 4.22 14.29
N ASP A 394 3.09 4.44 15.26
CA ASP A 394 3.90 3.39 15.88
C ASP A 394 3.11 2.50 16.86
N ALA A 395 1.88 2.91 17.22
CA ALA A 395 1.04 2.19 18.17
C ALA A 395 0.02 1.24 17.50
N PHE A 396 0.00 1.13 16.17
CA PHE A 396 -1.04 0.39 15.43
C PHE A 396 -0.63 -0.99 14.93
N ILE A 397 0.55 -1.49 15.30
CA ILE A 397 0.88 -2.87 14.98
C ILE A 397 0.10 -3.79 15.93
N VAL A 398 -1.01 -4.35 15.45
CA VAL A 398 -1.78 -5.42 16.12
C VAL A 398 -0.86 -6.63 16.43
N PHE A 399 0.25 -6.75 15.69
CA PHE A 399 1.30 -7.75 15.83
C PHE A 399 2.69 -7.10 15.79
N ASP A 400 3.08 -6.43 16.87
CA ASP A 400 4.49 -6.10 17.01
C ASP A 400 5.27 -7.37 17.38
N ALA A 401 5.99 -7.94 16.41
CA ALA A 401 6.85 -9.08 16.68
C ALA A 401 8.05 -8.76 17.57
N SER A 402 8.31 -7.48 17.85
CA SER A 402 9.26 -7.03 18.86
C SER A 402 8.69 -7.11 20.28
N GLU A 403 7.36 -7.13 20.46
CA GLU A 403 6.78 -7.47 21.75
C GLU A 403 7.07 -8.94 22.08
N LYS A 404 7.62 -9.16 23.29
CA LYS A 404 7.82 -10.49 23.87
C LYS A 404 6.50 -11.27 24.09
N ASN A 405 5.35 -10.67 23.76
CA ASN A 405 4.03 -11.03 24.25
C ASN A 405 3.02 -11.42 23.14
N THR A 406 3.50 -11.87 21.98
CA THR A 406 2.62 -12.45 20.96
C THR A 406 2.06 -13.78 21.46
N PHE A 407 0.74 -13.84 21.63
CA PHE A 407 -0.09 -14.97 22.07
C PHE A 407 0.29 -16.36 21.51
N TYR A 408 0.88 -16.43 20.32
CA TYR A 408 1.24 -17.70 19.66
C TYR A 408 2.71 -18.12 19.86
N LYS A 409 3.60 -17.23 20.31
CA LYS A 409 5.02 -17.53 20.49
C LYS A 409 5.17 -18.57 21.60
N GLY A 410 5.54 -19.79 21.24
CA GLY A 410 5.82 -20.90 22.17
C GLY A 410 4.61 -21.78 22.53
N THR A 411 3.37 -21.31 22.35
CA THR A 411 2.16 -22.10 22.67
C THR A 411 1.74 -23.01 21.52
N TYR A 412 1.57 -22.47 20.30
CA TYR A 412 0.98 -23.21 19.17
C TYR A 412 1.93 -23.58 18.03
N LEU A 413 3.12 -22.96 17.95
CA LEU A 413 4.10 -23.24 16.91
C LEU A 413 5.41 -23.80 17.50
N PRO A 414 5.95 -24.92 16.99
CA PRO A 414 7.19 -25.48 17.48
C PRO A 414 8.38 -24.56 17.18
N PRO A 415 9.43 -24.54 18.04
CA PRO A 415 10.55 -23.62 17.91
C PRO A 415 11.19 -23.60 16.51
N GLN A 416 11.20 -24.75 15.83
CA GLN A 416 11.80 -24.94 14.51
C GLN A 416 11.12 -24.10 13.42
N ILE A 417 9.81 -23.90 13.48
CA ILE A 417 9.04 -23.15 12.48
C ILE A 417 8.60 -21.77 13.00
N GLN A 418 8.71 -21.56 14.31
CA GLN A 418 8.27 -20.33 14.97
C GLN A 418 8.96 -19.09 14.38
N GLN A 419 10.27 -19.16 14.10
CA GLN A 419 11.02 -18.03 13.57
C GLN A 419 10.57 -17.64 12.16
N SER A 420 10.42 -18.62 11.25
CA SER A 420 10.01 -18.36 9.86
C SER A 420 8.58 -17.83 9.79
N VAL A 421 7.65 -18.47 10.50
CA VAL A 421 6.26 -18.02 10.58
C VAL A 421 6.18 -16.64 11.21
N SER A 422 6.86 -16.38 12.33
CA SER A 422 6.85 -15.06 12.97
C SER A 422 7.39 -13.99 12.03
N SER A 423 8.47 -14.27 11.31
CA SER A 423 9.05 -13.33 10.35
C SER A 423 8.07 -12.98 9.22
N ASP A 424 7.39 -13.99 8.65
CA ASP A 424 6.40 -13.74 7.60
C ASP A 424 5.19 -12.95 8.12
N ILE A 425 4.66 -13.33 9.28
CA ILE A 425 3.55 -12.64 9.93
C ILE A 425 3.91 -11.17 10.23
N SER A 426 5.14 -10.91 10.70
CA SER A 426 5.62 -9.54 10.98
C SER A 426 5.68 -8.70 9.72
N ARG A 427 6.30 -9.25 8.66
CA ARG A 427 6.38 -8.59 7.36
C ARG A 427 4.99 -8.28 6.85
N PHE A 428 4.09 -9.27 6.88
CA PHE A 428 2.74 -9.11 6.37
C PHE A 428 1.90 -8.15 7.20
N ALA A 429 2.08 -8.09 8.53
CA ALA A 429 1.47 -7.08 9.39
C ALA A 429 1.84 -5.66 8.95
N GLY A 430 3.10 -5.43 8.54
CA GLY A 430 3.53 -4.18 7.92
C GLY A 430 2.85 -3.90 6.58
N VAL A 431 2.73 -4.91 5.71
CA VAL A 431 2.07 -4.78 4.40
C VAL A 431 0.60 -4.39 4.54
N VAL A 432 -0.17 -5.06 5.41
CA VAL A 432 -1.62 -4.81 5.57
C VAL A 432 -1.92 -3.45 6.24
N LEU A 433 -0.90 -2.80 6.79
CA LEU A 433 -0.94 -1.45 7.35
C LEU A 433 -0.34 -0.39 6.43
N SER A 434 0.24 -0.79 5.29
CA SER A 434 0.81 0.14 4.33
C SER A 434 -0.27 1.07 3.77
N LYS A 435 0.11 2.31 3.45
CA LYS A 435 -0.80 3.28 2.85
C LYS A 435 -1.50 2.71 1.61
N ARG A 436 -0.76 2.00 0.75
CA ARG A 436 -1.29 1.38 -0.47
C ARG A 436 -2.45 0.41 -0.19
N VAL A 437 -2.29 -0.49 0.77
CA VAL A 437 -3.36 -1.46 1.11
C VAL A 437 -4.56 -0.75 1.75
N LEU A 438 -4.32 0.23 2.61
CA LEU A 438 -5.38 1.02 3.23
C LEU A 438 -6.16 1.87 2.21
N ASP A 439 -5.48 2.38 1.18
CA ASP A 439 -6.12 3.07 0.05
C ASP A 439 -7.01 2.10 -0.76
N TRP A 440 -6.58 0.85 -0.97
CA TRP A 440 -7.43 -0.18 -1.59
C TRP A 440 -8.67 -0.52 -0.74
N VAL A 441 -8.52 -0.57 0.59
CA VAL A 441 -9.67 -0.74 1.49
C VAL A 441 -10.63 0.45 1.38
N ALA A 442 -10.10 1.67 1.35
CA ALA A 442 -10.91 2.88 1.20
C ALA A 442 -11.67 2.89 -0.14
N ASP A 443 -11.00 2.50 -1.23
CA ASP A 443 -11.61 2.39 -2.56
C ASP A 443 -12.75 1.35 -2.58
N ALA A 444 -12.53 0.16 -2.01
CA ALA A 444 -13.53 -0.89 -1.93
C ALA A 444 -14.78 -0.50 -1.11
N GLU A 445 -14.61 0.26 -0.02
CA GLU A 445 -15.73 0.73 0.80
C GLU A 445 -16.49 1.92 0.17
N ARG A 446 -15.79 2.83 -0.49
CA ARG A 446 -16.39 4.00 -1.14
C ARG A 446 -17.09 3.67 -2.46
N HIS A 447 -16.60 2.64 -3.16
CA HIS A 447 -17.13 2.19 -4.45
C HIS A 447 -17.67 0.75 -4.33
N PRO A 448 -18.79 0.54 -3.59
CA PRO A 448 -19.40 -0.78 -3.47
C PRO A 448 -19.81 -1.33 -4.85
N PRO A 449 -19.93 -2.66 -5.01
CA PRO A 449 -20.21 -3.28 -6.28
C PRO A 449 -21.54 -2.79 -6.87
N VAL A 450 -21.55 -2.62 -8.19
CA VAL A 450 -22.70 -2.16 -8.96
C VAL A 450 -23.09 -3.23 -9.98
N LEU A 451 -24.39 -3.47 -10.12
CA LEU A 451 -24.95 -4.33 -11.15
C LEU A 451 -25.51 -3.48 -12.29
N LYS A 452 -25.00 -3.68 -13.50
CA LYS A 452 -25.58 -3.14 -14.74
C LYS A 452 -26.44 -4.23 -15.35
N SER A 453 -27.74 -4.22 -15.05
CA SER A 453 -28.65 -5.27 -15.54
C SER A 453 -28.98 -5.13 -17.02
N TRP A 454 -29.08 -3.90 -17.53
CA TRP A 454 -29.49 -3.61 -18.90
C TRP A 454 -28.50 -2.65 -19.55
N ASP A 455 -28.24 -2.86 -20.84
CA ASP A 455 -27.48 -1.92 -21.66
C ASP A 455 -28.38 -0.78 -22.21
N THR A 456 -27.78 0.12 -22.99
CA THR A 456 -28.50 1.27 -23.57
C THR A 456 -29.60 0.88 -24.57
N PHE A 457 -29.54 -0.33 -25.14
CA PHE A 457 -30.48 -0.81 -26.15
C PHE A 457 -31.55 -1.75 -25.58
N GLY A 458 -31.51 -2.02 -24.27
CA GLY A 458 -32.48 -2.88 -23.59
C GLY A 458 -32.12 -4.36 -23.62
N GLU A 459 -30.88 -4.71 -24.00
CA GLU A 459 -30.36 -6.06 -23.86
C GLU A 459 -29.88 -6.28 -22.42
N ARG A 460 -30.16 -7.47 -21.87
CA ARG A 460 -29.77 -7.80 -20.49
C ARG A 460 -28.32 -8.27 -20.47
N SER A 461 -27.45 -7.62 -19.69
CA SER A 461 -26.03 -7.98 -19.59
C SER A 461 -25.64 -8.59 -18.23
N ASP A 462 -26.38 -8.30 -17.16
CA ASP A 462 -26.09 -8.71 -15.77
C ASP A 462 -24.61 -8.47 -15.36
N ASP A 463 -24.02 -7.37 -15.84
CA ASP A 463 -22.61 -7.05 -15.62
C ASP A 463 -22.37 -6.55 -14.19
N LEU A 464 -21.66 -7.37 -13.41
CA LEU A 464 -21.21 -7.04 -12.06
C LEU A 464 -19.89 -6.29 -12.10
N VAL A 465 -19.90 -5.03 -11.65
CA VAL A 465 -18.71 -4.17 -11.60
C VAL A 465 -18.26 -4.03 -10.16
N THR A 466 -17.02 -4.44 -9.87
CA THR A 466 -16.33 -4.25 -8.57
C THR A 466 -15.30 -3.13 -8.67
N SER A 467 -14.86 -2.58 -7.53
CA SER A 467 -13.80 -1.57 -7.51
C SER A 467 -12.42 -2.17 -7.79
N GLU A 468 -11.43 -1.32 -8.09
CA GLU A 468 -10.05 -1.80 -8.24
C GLU A 468 -9.48 -2.26 -6.89
N GLY A 469 -9.74 -1.54 -5.81
CA GLY A 469 -9.33 -1.90 -4.46
C GLY A 469 -9.80 -3.29 -4.05
N TRP A 470 -11.05 -3.65 -4.39
CA TRP A 470 -11.59 -5.00 -4.15
C TRP A 470 -10.75 -6.08 -4.87
N ARG A 471 -10.47 -5.90 -6.17
CA ARG A 471 -9.66 -6.84 -6.95
C ARG A 471 -8.22 -6.93 -6.43
N LYS A 472 -7.59 -5.79 -6.13
CA LYS A 472 -6.21 -5.77 -5.60
C LYS A 472 -6.09 -6.41 -4.22
N LEU A 473 -7.11 -6.30 -3.37
CA LEU A 473 -7.14 -7.00 -2.08
C LEU A 473 -7.31 -8.52 -2.25
N GLN A 474 -8.09 -8.97 -3.24
CA GLN A 474 -8.14 -10.39 -3.61
C GLN A 474 -6.78 -10.89 -4.11
N ASP A 475 -6.15 -10.16 -5.04
CA ASP A 475 -4.81 -10.47 -5.57
C ASP A 475 -3.77 -10.58 -4.44
N LEU A 476 -3.80 -9.64 -3.49
CA LEU A 476 -2.91 -9.65 -2.33
C LEU A 476 -3.12 -10.92 -1.48
N GLY A 477 -4.38 -11.27 -1.17
CA GLY A 477 -4.69 -12.47 -0.40
C GLY A 477 -4.23 -13.76 -1.09
N VAL A 478 -4.35 -13.81 -2.43
CA VAL A 478 -3.86 -14.90 -3.27
C VAL A 478 -2.33 -15.00 -3.22
N GLN A 479 -1.61 -13.91 -3.50
CA GLN A 479 -0.14 -13.88 -3.50
C GLN A 479 0.45 -14.25 -2.15
N GLU A 480 -0.19 -13.78 -1.08
CA GLU A 480 0.25 -13.99 0.30
C GLU A 480 -0.13 -15.38 0.83
N GLY A 481 -0.85 -16.18 0.04
CA GLY A 481 -1.17 -17.57 0.35
C GLY A 481 -2.20 -17.71 1.48
N ILE A 482 -3.13 -16.76 1.62
CA ILE A 482 -4.15 -16.77 2.68
C ILE A 482 -4.93 -18.09 2.71
N ILE A 483 -5.12 -18.74 1.55
CA ILE A 483 -5.66 -20.10 1.44
C ILE A 483 -4.57 -21.13 1.16
N ALA A 484 -3.67 -20.83 0.22
CA ALA A 484 -2.65 -21.76 -0.26
C ALA A 484 -1.77 -22.37 0.85
N ILE A 485 -1.45 -21.60 1.90
CA ILE A 485 -0.58 -22.05 3.00
C ILE A 485 -1.05 -23.37 3.63
N ALA A 486 -2.36 -23.57 3.81
CA ALA A 486 -2.88 -24.79 4.42
C ALA A 486 -2.60 -26.06 3.62
N TYR A 487 -2.42 -25.93 2.29
CA TYR A 487 -2.30 -27.04 1.36
C TYR A 487 -0.89 -27.23 0.81
N GLU A 488 -0.11 -26.15 0.71
CA GLU A 488 1.25 -26.18 0.16
C GLU A 488 2.33 -26.43 1.22
N VAL A 489 2.13 -25.88 2.42
CA VAL A 489 3.14 -25.93 3.49
C VAL A 489 3.08 -27.30 4.18
N ASN A 490 4.20 -28.00 4.24
CA ASN A 490 4.30 -29.36 4.79
C ASN A 490 4.75 -29.37 6.26
N GLU A 491 4.08 -28.61 7.12
CA GLU A 491 4.38 -28.50 8.56
C GLU A 491 3.38 -29.32 9.42
N GLY A 492 2.77 -30.34 8.82
CA GLY A 492 1.78 -31.19 9.47
C GLY A 492 0.57 -30.38 9.98
N GLN A 493 0.20 -30.59 11.24
CA GLN A 493 -0.94 -29.90 11.89
C GLN A 493 -0.77 -28.38 11.98
N TYR A 494 0.46 -27.87 11.89
CA TYR A 494 0.77 -26.45 12.06
C TYR A 494 0.54 -25.61 10.80
N SER A 495 0.35 -26.22 9.63
CA SER A 495 0.03 -25.48 8.40
C SER A 495 -1.27 -24.67 8.53
N ARG A 496 -2.29 -25.23 9.19
CA ARG A 496 -3.54 -24.51 9.50
C ARG A 496 -3.32 -23.40 10.52
N VAL A 497 -2.51 -23.63 11.55
CA VAL A 497 -2.17 -22.59 12.53
C VAL A 497 -1.48 -21.40 11.84
N TYR A 498 -0.50 -21.67 10.97
CA TYR A 498 0.17 -20.65 10.18
C TYR A 498 -0.81 -19.88 9.28
N GLN A 499 -1.62 -20.60 8.49
CA GLN A 499 -2.63 -19.99 7.64
C GLN A 499 -3.53 -19.03 8.43
N PHE A 500 -4.10 -19.48 9.55
CA PHE A 500 -5.04 -18.68 10.33
C PHE A 500 -4.39 -17.54 11.12
N LEU A 501 -3.11 -17.65 11.50
CA LEU A 501 -2.36 -16.50 12.01
C LEU A 501 -2.26 -15.40 10.94
N LYS A 502 -1.96 -15.77 9.70
CA LYS A 502 -1.87 -14.82 8.58
C LYS A 502 -3.24 -14.24 8.21
N TYR A 503 -4.27 -15.07 8.20
CA TYR A 503 -5.66 -14.67 7.98
C TYR A 503 -6.16 -13.69 9.06
N HIS A 504 -5.82 -13.92 10.34
CA HIS A 504 -6.17 -13.04 11.45
C HIS A 504 -5.62 -11.62 11.24
N VAL A 505 -4.33 -11.52 10.87
CA VAL A 505 -3.65 -10.25 10.56
C VAL A 505 -4.32 -9.54 9.38
N PHE A 506 -4.69 -10.28 8.34
CA PHE A 506 -5.31 -9.72 7.15
C PHE A 506 -6.73 -9.18 7.41
N SER A 507 -7.47 -9.86 8.29
CA SER A 507 -8.92 -9.67 8.44
C SER A 507 -9.30 -8.19 8.56
N GLY A 508 -8.70 -7.46 9.50
CA GLY A 508 -9.00 -6.03 9.74
C GLY A 508 -8.71 -5.08 8.56
N SER A 509 -7.86 -5.46 7.61
CA SER A 509 -7.43 -4.63 6.47
C SER A 509 -7.84 -5.21 5.11
N SER A 510 -8.92 -6.01 5.07
CA SER A 510 -9.25 -6.79 3.87
C SER A 510 -10.45 -6.26 3.07
N ALA A 511 -11.15 -5.21 3.52
CA ALA A 511 -12.48 -4.84 3.00
C ALA A 511 -13.42 -6.06 2.83
N TYR A 512 -13.27 -7.05 3.71
CA TYR A 512 -14.04 -8.29 3.73
C TYR A 512 -13.84 -9.23 2.51
N VAL A 513 -12.76 -9.10 1.72
CA VAL A 513 -12.39 -10.11 0.69
C VAL A 513 -12.10 -11.50 1.29
N ILE A 514 -11.93 -11.56 2.61
CA ILE A 514 -11.84 -12.79 3.38
C ILE A 514 -13.11 -13.64 3.35
N CYS A 515 -14.26 -13.09 2.92
CA CYS A 515 -15.50 -13.85 2.68
C CYS A 515 -15.35 -14.85 1.52
N PRO A 516 -14.99 -14.42 0.29
CA PRO A 516 -14.63 -15.37 -0.76
C PRO A 516 -13.49 -16.30 -0.33
N SER A 517 -12.46 -15.82 0.39
CA SER A 517 -11.39 -16.69 0.88
C SER A 517 -11.91 -17.86 1.73
N ALA A 518 -12.82 -17.61 2.68
CA ALA A 518 -13.39 -18.66 3.53
C ALA A 518 -14.15 -19.72 2.71
N MET A 519 -14.93 -19.29 1.72
CA MET A 519 -15.66 -20.20 0.83
C MET A 519 -14.71 -20.96 -0.12
N THR A 520 -13.63 -20.32 -0.57
CA THR A 520 -12.54 -20.95 -1.33
C THR A 520 -11.87 -22.06 -0.54
N ASP A 521 -11.53 -21.83 0.73
CA ASP A 521 -10.94 -22.85 1.61
C ASP A 521 -11.90 -24.01 1.86
N GLY A 522 -13.17 -23.70 2.16
CA GLY A 522 -14.20 -24.73 2.31
C GLY A 522 -14.31 -25.59 1.06
N ALA A 523 -14.34 -24.96 -0.12
CA ALA A 523 -14.42 -25.67 -1.40
C ALA A 523 -13.15 -26.50 -1.66
N ALA A 524 -11.96 -25.93 -1.45
CA ALA A 524 -10.69 -26.65 -1.62
C ALA A 524 -10.61 -27.88 -0.70
N SER A 525 -11.04 -27.75 0.56
CA SER A 525 -11.10 -28.85 1.52
C SER A 525 -12.08 -29.95 1.07
N LEU A 526 -13.27 -29.57 0.60
CA LEU A 526 -14.26 -30.50 0.08
C LEU A 526 -13.75 -31.23 -1.17
N LEU A 527 -13.21 -30.50 -2.15
CA LEU A 527 -12.69 -31.07 -3.39
C LEU A 527 -11.51 -32.01 -3.11
N LEU A 528 -10.59 -31.62 -2.22
CA LEU A 528 -9.47 -32.48 -1.82
C LEU A 528 -9.95 -33.79 -1.18
N GLY A 529 -11.01 -33.74 -0.36
CA GLY A 529 -11.63 -34.94 0.21
C GLY A 529 -12.12 -35.90 -0.87
N HIS A 530 -12.80 -35.38 -1.90
CA HIS A 530 -13.25 -36.18 -3.05
C HIS A 530 -12.07 -36.70 -3.90
N LEU A 531 -11.03 -35.89 -4.13
CA LEU A 531 -9.84 -36.28 -4.90
C LEU A 531 -9.02 -37.39 -4.21
N LYS A 532 -9.02 -37.42 -2.88
CA LYS A 532 -8.43 -38.51 -2.08
C LYS A 532 -9.26 -39.80 -2.13
N SER A 533 -10.54 -39.72 -2.49
CA SER A 533 -11.40 -40.90 -2.66
C SER A 533 -11.20 -41.58 -4.02
N ASN A 534 -11.31 -42.91 -4.04
CA ASN A 534 -11.29 -43.72 -5.26
C ASN A 534 -12.66 -43.75 -5.98
N SER A 535 -13.68 -43.05 -5.46
CA SER A 535 -15.06 -43.10 -5.97
C SER A 535 -15.36 -42.11 -7.12
N LEU A 536 -14.45 -41.20 -7.45
CA LEU A 536 -14.64 -40.24 -8.54
C LEU A 536 -14.48 -40.92 -9.91
N SER A 537 -15.39 -40.64 -10.84
CA SER A 537 -15.27 -41.13 -12.22
C SER A 537 -14.07 -40.52 -12.95
N ALA A 538 -13.54 -41.25 -13.94
CA ALA A 538 -12.42 -40.80 -14.76
C ALA A 538 -12.69 -39.48 -15.51
N SER A 539 -13.97 -39.16 -15.78
CA SER A 539 -14.37 -37.92 -16.44
C SER A 539 -14.50 -36.71 -15.49
N VAL A 540 -14.80 -36.94 -14.21
CA VAL A 540 -15.01 -35.85 -13.23
C VAL A 540 -13.72 -35.49 -12.49
N ARG A 541 -12.84 -36.47 -12.25
CA ARG A 541 -11.58 -36.26 -11.52
C ARG A 541 -10.71 -35.13 -12.09
N PRO A 542 -10.47 -35.01 -13.42
CA PRO A 542 -9.68 -33.90 -13.98
C PRO A 542 -10.31 -32.52 -13.75
N ILE A 543 -11.64 -32.44 -13.73
CA ILE A 543 -12.39 -31.19 -13.53
C ILE A 543 -12.17 -30.68 -12.10
N LEU A 544 -12.38 -31.56 -11.11
CA LEU A 544 -12.21 -31.20 -9.70
C LEU A 544 -10.74 -30.97 -9.34
N ASP A 545 -9.80 -31.69 -9.96
CA ASP A 545 -8.35 -31.48 -9.79
C ASP A 545 -7.91 -30.12 -10.34
N SER A 546 -8.40 -29.72 -11.52
CA SER A 546 -8.18 -28.38 -12.08
C SER A 546 -8.71 -27.30 -11.15
N ALA A 547 -9.98 -27.41 -10.73
CA ALA A 547 -10.60 -26.45 -9.81
C ALA A 547 -9.83 -26.37 -8.48
N PHE A 548 -9.46 -27.50 -7.88
CA PHE A 548 -8.67 -27.54 -6.65
C PHE A 548 -7.33 -26.79 -6.80
N LYS A 549 -6.58 -27.04 -7.87
CA LYS A 549 -5.32 -26.36 -8.16
C LYS A 549 -5.49 -24.85 -8.31
N CYS A 550 -6.56 -24.40 -8.97
CA CYS A 550 -6.86 -22.97 -9.11
C CYS A 550 -7.24 -22.33 -7.77
N LEU A 551 -8.02 -23.03 -6.92
CA LEU A 551 -8.43 -22.51 -5.60
C LEU A 551 -7.25 -22.32 -4.63
N ILE A 552 -6.17 -23.11 -4.78
CA ILE A 552 -4.96 -23.01 -3.93
C ILE A 552 -3.80 -22.27 -4.60
N SER A 553 -3.98 -21.74 -5.81
CA SER A 553 -2.93 -21.02 -6.54
C SER A 553 -2.55 -19.71 -5.82
N ARG A 554 -1.25 -19.37 -5.85
CA ARG A 554 -0.74 -18.04 -5.45
C ARG A 554 -0.57 -17.05 -6.61
N ASP A 555 -0.84 -17.49 -7.84
CA ASP A 555 -0.77 -16.65 -9.04
C ASP A 555 -2.15 -16.01 -9.28
N PRO A 556 -2.31 -14.68 -9.10
CA PRO A 556 -3.59 -14.01 -9.30
C PRO A 556 -4.16 -14.16 -10.72
N ALA A 557 -3.31 -14.40 -11.73
CA ALA A 557 -3.78 -14.61 -13.09
C ALA A 557 -4.49 -15.97 -13.28
N LYS A 558 -4.30 -16.91 -12.33
CA LYS A 558 -4.85 -18.28 -12.38
C LYS A 558 -5.76 -18.60 -11.20
N ALA A 559 -5.63 -17.88 -10.09
CA ALA A 559 -6.31 -18.19 -8.86
C ALA A 559 -7.82 -18.04 -9.00
N TRP A 560 -8.53 -19.00 -8.41
CA TRP A 560 -9.99 -19.00 -8.38
C TRP A 560 -10.50 -18.70 -7.00
N THR A 561 -11.67 -18.06 -6.93
CA THR A 561 -12.48 -18.01 -5.72
C THR A 561 -13.77 -18.81 -5.88
N SER A 562 -14.39 -19.16 -4.75
CA SER A 562 -15.60 -19.98 -4.69
C SER A 562 -16.76 -19.26 -4.00
N GLY A 563 -17.97 -19.45 -4.51
CA GLY A 563 -19.24 -19.20 -3.80
C GLY A 563 -19.77 -20.42 -3.05
N GLN A 564 -20.64 -20.18 -2.06
CA GLN A 564 -21.38 -21.21 -1.32
C GLN A 564 -22.87 -20.86 -1.29
N TRP A 565 -23.69 -21.51 -2.13
CA TRP A 565 -25.09 -21.11 -2.34
C TRP A 565 -26.10 -22.12 -1.78
N MET A 566 -26.44 -21.88 -0.52
CA MET A 566 -27.39 -22.71 0.23
C MET A 566 -28.72 -22.01 0.47
N THR A 567 -28.67 -20.71 0.83
CA THR A 567 -29.85 -19.99 1.34
C THR A 567 -30.84 -19.66 0.24
N GLU A 568 -32.10 -20.02 0.46
CA GLU A 568 -33.23 -19.72 -0.42
C GLU A 568 -34.34 -19.00 0.35
N ARG A 569 -35.42 -18.63 -0.34
CA ARG A 569 -36.52 -17.85 0.26
C ARG A 569 -37.17 -18.57 1.45
N LYS A 570 -37.30 -19.90 1.38
CA LYS A 570 -37.88 -20.72 2.45
C LYS A 570 -37.01 -20.83 3.70
N GLY A 571 -35.69 -20.64 3.58
CA GLY A 571 -34.79 -20.75 4.72
C GLY A 571 -33.31 -20.82 4.35
N GLY A 572 -32.46 -20.39 5.29
CA GLY A 572 -31.01 -20.61 5.26
C GLY A 572 -30.51 -21.48 6.41
N SER A 573 -31.14 -21.42 7.58
CA SER A 573 -30.81 -22.31 8.71
C SER A 573 -31.34 -23.73 8.50
N ASP A 574 -32.52 -23.84 7.87
CA ASP A 574 -33.06 -25.11 7.39
C ASP A 574 -32.97 -25.13 5.86
N VAL A 575 -32.09 -25.98 5.34
CA VAL A 575 -31.87 -26.19 3.91
C VAL A 575 -32.63 -27.41 3.37
N SER A 576 -33.34 -28.15 4.24
CA SER A 576 -34.16 -29.30 3.80
C SER A 576 -35.30 -28.89 2.87
N GLY A 577 -35.72 -27.61 2.94
CA GLY A 577 -36.72 -26.97 2.11
C GLY A 577 -36.23 -26.41 0.77
N THR A 578 -34.99 -26.70 0.34
CA THR A 578 -34.40 -26.23 -0.94
C THR A 578 -35.36 -26.46 -2.12
N GLU A 579 -35.68 -25.40 -2.86
CA GLU A 579 -36.58 -25.35 -4.01
C GLU A 579 -35.84 -25.47 -5.35
N THR A 580 -34.53 -25.15 -5.39
CA THR A 580 -33.71 -25.34 -6.59
C THR A 580 -33.68 -26.82 -6.98
N ILE A 581 -33.94 -27.13 -8.25
CA ILE A 581 -34.00 -28.49 -8.80
C ILE A 581 -32.79 -28.74 -9.71
N ALA A 582 -32.19 -29.92 -9.58
CA ALA A 582 -31.16 -30.42 -10.49
C ALA A 582 -31.67 -31.67 -11.23
N VAL A 583 -31.63 -31.64 -12.56
CA VAL A 583 -32.01 -32.77 -13.41
C VAL A 583 -30.85 -33.15 -14.32
N MET A 584 -30.72 -34.44 -14.65
CA MET A 584 -29.82 -34.86 -15.73
C MET A 584 -30.35 -34.27 -17.03
N ALA A 585 -29.49 -33.60 -17.78
CA ALA A 585 -29.93 -32.95 -19.01
C ALA A 585 -29.93 -33.90 -20.21
N ASP A 586 -30.88 -33.68 -21.12
CA ASP A 586 -31.10 -34.53 -22.29
C ASP A 586 -29.94 -34.53 -23.29
N SER A 587 -29.13 -33.47 -23.30
CA SER A 587 -27.90 -33.40 -24.10
C SER A 587 -26.87 -32.45 -23.47
N PRO A 588 -25.57 -32.67 -23.70
CA PRO A 588 -24.55 -31.68 -23.33
C PRO A 588 -24.76 -30.38 -24.12
N LEU A 589 -24.49 -29.23 -23.50
CA LEU A 589 -24.42 -27.96 -24.23
C LEU A 589 -23.30 -28.04 -25.26
N LYS A 590 -23.66 -28.22 -26.53
CA LYS A 590 -22.69 -28.27 -27.64
C LYS A 590 -22.03 -26.89 -27.78
N ASN A 591 -20.71 -26.88 -27.94
CA ASN A 591 -19.89 -25.69 -28.20
C ASN A 591 -19.81 -24.65 -27.06
N SER A 592 -20.19 -25.00 -25.82
CA SER A 592 -19.92 -24.19 -24.62
C SER A 592 -19.06 -24.97 -23.62
N ARG A 593 -17.99 -24.35 -23.12
CA ARG A 593 -17.09 -24.88 -22.09
C ARG A 593 -16.96 -23.90 -20.93
N GLY A 594 -16.42 -24.35 -19.81
CA GLY A 594 -15.94 -23.46 -18.75
C GLY A 594 -14.84 -22.54 -19.27
N VAL A 595 -14.54 -21.46 -18.55
CA VAL A 595 -13.50 -20.49 -18.93
C VAL A 595 -12.09 -21.12 -18.94
N ASP A 596 -11.89 -22.20 -18.18
CA ASP A 596 -10.69 -23.05 -18.19
C ASP A 596 -10.71 -24.13 -19.29
N GLY A 597 -11.72 -24.15 -20.15
CA GLY A 597 -11.89 -25.16 -21.20
C GLY A 597 -12.53 -26.47 -20.74
N SER A 598 -12.91 -26.58 -19.46
CA SER A 598 -13.53 -27.77 -18.91
C SER A 598 -14.96 -27.98 -19.45
N ASP A 599 -15.47 -29.19 -19.40
CA ASP A 599 -16.90 -29.41 -19.62
C ASP A 599 -17.70 -28.82 -18.44
N LEU A 600 -18.94 -28.37 -18.70
CA LEU A 600 -19.76 -27.67 -17.71
C LEU A 600 -20.56 -28.60 -16.77
N GLY A 601 -20.65 -29.88 -17.11
CA GLY A 601 -21.32 -30.91 -16.31
C GLY A 601 -22.68 -31.37 -16.83
N PRO A 602 -23.10 -32.60 -16.45
CA PRO A 602 -24.28 -33.26 -17.01
C PRO A 602 -25.61 -32.80 -16.38
N TYR A 603 -25.58 -32.13 -15.24
CA TYR A 603 -26.79 -31.64 -14.56
C TYR A 603 -27.18 -30.25 -15.04
N SER A 604 -28.48 -30.06 -15.25
CA SER A 604 -29.15 -28.78 -15.42
C SER A 604 -29.78 -28.38 -14.09
N ILE A 605 -29.39 -27.23 -13.56
CA ILE A 605 -29.80 -26.72 -12.25
C ILE A 605 -30.63 -25.46 -12.46
N SER A 606 -31.86 -25.46 -11.97
CA SER A 606 -32.79 -24.33 -12.10
C SER A 606 -33.49 -24.03 -10.77
N GLY A 607 -33.58 -22.76 -10.40
CA GLY A 607 -34.09 -22.36 -9.10
C GLY A 607 -33.76 -20.93 -8.72
N PHE A 608 -33.79 -20.63 -7.42
CA PHE A 608 -33.55 -19.28 -6.92
C PHE A 608 -32.69 -19.31 -5.66
N LYS A 609 -31.57 -18.58 -5.68
CA LYS A 609 -30.69 -18.38 -4.52
C LYS A 609 -30.91 -17.00 -3.93
N TRP A 610 -31.27 -16.97 -2.65
CA TRP A 610 -31.72 -15.75 -1.97
C TRP A 610 -30.55 -14.93 -1.42
N PHE A 611 -29.48 -15.57 -0.98
CA PHE A 611 -28.22 -14.91 -0.60
C PHE A 611 -27.05 -15.66 -1.23
N SER A 612 -26.45 -15.05 -2.25
CA SER A 612 -25.26 -15.54 -2.92
C SER A 612 -24.17 -14.48 -2.78
N SER A 613 -23.18 -14.72 -1.94
CA SER A 613 -22.00 -13.85 -1.81
C SER A 613 -20.90 -14.23 -2.79
N ALA A 614 -19.98 -13.30 -3.07
CA ALA A 614 -18.88 -13.46 -4.01
C ALA A 614 -19.39 -13.86 -5.41
N THR A 615 -20.37 -13.13 -5.93
CA THR A 615 -20.93 -13.41 -7.28
C THR A 615 -19.96 -13.07 -8.42
N ASP A 616 -18.81 -12.50 -8.10
CA ASP A 616 -17.63 -12.31 -8.94
C ASP A 616 -16.68 -13.53 -8.97
N SER A 617 -16.99 -14.60 -8.21
CA SER A 617 -16.18 -15.82 -8.14
C SER A 617 -16.16 -16.63 -9.45
N ASN A 618 -15.24 -17.60 -9.52
CA ASN A 618 -15.04 -18.43 -10.71
C ASN A 618 -15.93 -19.69 -10.69
N MET A 619 -16.27 -20.17 -9.51
CA MET A 619 -17.10 -21.37 -9.30
C MET A 619 -17.99 -21.21 -8.06
N SER A 620 -19.02 -22.03 -7.93
CA SER A 620 -19.79 -22.16 -6.70
C SER A 620 -20.06 -23.61 -6.34
N ILE A 621 -20.09 -23.89 -5.03
CA ILE A 621 -20.77 -25.08 -4.51
C ILE A 621 -22.19 -24.68 -4.13
N LEU A 622 -23.19 -25.44 -4.57
CA LEU A 622 -24.60 -25.14 -4.32
C LEU A 622 -25.41 -26.40 -3.97
N LEU A 623 -26.50 -26.20 -3.23
CA LEU A 623 -27.47 -27.27 -2.97
C LEU A 623 -28.60 -27.23 -4.00
N ALA A 624 -29.02 -28.39 -4.48
CA ALA A 624 -30.21 -28.54 -5.29
C ALA A 624 -30.88 -29.88 -5.01
N ARG A 625 -32.18 -29.94 -5.26
CA ARG A 625 -33.01 -31.13 -5.06
C ARG A 625 -33.06 -31.94 -6.35
N SER A 626 -32.88 -33.25 -6.27
CA SER A 626 -33.18 -34.12 -7.41
C SER A 626 -34.70 -34.34 -7.54
N PRO A 627 -35.20 -34.83 -8.69
CA PRO A 627 -36.65 -35.01 -8.91
C PRO A 627 -37.34 -35.92 -7.88
N ASN A 628 -36.59 -36.82 -7.23
CA ASN A 628 -37.10 -37.72 -6.19
C ASN A 628 -37.26 -37.04 -4.81
N GLY A 629 -36.93 -35.75 -4.70
CA GLY A 629 -37.14 -34.98 -3.49
C GLY A 629 -35.90 -34.81 -2.60
N ASN A 630 -34.77 -35.44 -2.91
CA ASN A 630 -33.59 -35.42 -2.03
C ASN A 630 -32.63 -34.26 -2.33
N VAL A 631 -32.01 -33.68 -1.30
CA VAL A 631 -31.06 -32.55 -1.44
C VAL A 631 -29.65 -33.07 -1.67
N SER A 632 -29.02 -32.62 -2.74
CA SER A 632 -27.66 -32.97 -3.16
C SER A 632 -26.78 -31.72 -3.30
N ALA A 633 -25.46 -31.89 -3.21
CA ALA A 633 -24.49 -30.83 -3.41
C ALA A 633 -23.92 -30.88 -4.83
N PHE A 634 -23.68 -29.73 -5.44
CA PHE A 634 -23.18 -29.61 -6.80
C PHE A 634 -22.00 -28.65 -6.85
N TYR A 635 -21.02 -28.97 -7.69
CA TYR A 635 -20.01 -28.05 -8.17
C TYR A 635 -20.49 -27.45 -9.50
N ALA A 636 -20.37 -26.14 -9.67
CA ALA A 636 -20.70 -25.50 -10.93
C ALA A 636 -19.79 -24.30 -11.23
N PRO A 637 -19.25 -24.17 -12.46
CA PRO A 637 -18.51 -22.98 -12.86
C PRO A 637 -19.46 -21.80 -13.04
N MET A 638 -18.99 -20.59 -12.75
CA MET A 638 -19.78 -19.35 -12.80
C MET A 638 -19.97 -18.81 -14.22
N ARG A 639 -18.99 -19.04 -15.09
CA ARG A 639 -18.97 -18.53 -16.47
C ARG A 639 -18.73 -19.65 -17.48
N ARG A 640 -19.25 -19.45 -18.70
CA ARG A 640 -19.05 -20.34 -19.85
C ARG A 640 -18.71 -19.55 -21.12
N THR A 641 -18.07 -20.21 -22.08
CA THR A 641 -17.80 -19.64 -23.40
C THR A 641 -19.06 -19.56 -24.26
N VAL A 642 -19.18 -18.49 -25.03
CA VAL A 642 -20.30 -18.29 -25.98
C VAL A 642 -20.01 -19.05 -27.28
N PRO A 643 -20.92 -19.93 -27.76
CA PRO A 643 -20.64 -20.84 -28.89
C PRO A 643 -20.34 -20.21 -30.25
N TRP A 644 -20.66 -18.93 -30.48
CA TRP A 644 -20.77 -18.34 -31.82
C TRP A 644 -19.89 -17.10 -32.05
N THR A 645 -18.95 -16.80 -31.16
CA THR A 645 -18.11 -15.59 -31.23
C THR A 645 -16.65 -15.94 -31.53
N THR A 646 -16.00 -15.21 -32.44
CA THR A 646 -14.57 -15.36 -32.77
C THR A 646 -13.63 -14.90 -31.64
N ASP A 647 -14.14 -14.07 -30.73
CA ASP A 647 -13.35 -13.37 -29.71
C ASP A 647 -13.59 -13.92 -28.31
N ALA A 648 -13.41 -15.22 -28.07
CA ALA A 648 -13.38 -15.86 -26.73
C ALA A 648 -14.36 -15.28 -25.67
N GLN A 649 -15.58 -14.87 -26.07
CA GLN A 649 -16.49 -14.15 -25.19
C GLN A 649 -17.05 -15.12 -24.14
N THR A 650 -17.27 -14.61 -22.93
CA THR A 650 -17.81 -15.40 -21.81
C THR A 650 -19.07 -14.78 -21.26
N GLU A 651 -20.03 -15.63 -20.89
CA GLU A 651 -21.28 -15.27 -20.24
C GLU A 651 -21.44 -16.04 -18.93
N LEU A 652 -22.42 -15.65 -18.11
CA LEU A 652 -22.78 -16.40 -16.91
C LEU A 652 -23.37 -17.77 -17.27
N ASN A 653 -23.02 -18.81 -16.51
CA ASN A 653 -23.48 -20.18 -16.71
C ASN A 653 -24.92 -20.36 -16.22
N GLY A 654 -25.91 -19.89 -17.00
CA GLY A 654 -27.33 -20.01 -16.64
C GLY A 654 -27.70 -19.27 -15.34
N ILE A 655 -26.96 -18.22 -15.01
CA ILE A 655 -27.19 -17.38 -13.83
C ILE A 655 -27.71 -16.03 -14.28
N HIS A 656 -28.80 -15.58 -13.66
CA HIS A 656 -29.33 -14.23 -13.82
C HIS A 656 -29.28 -13.51 -12.49
N ILE A 657 -28.56 -12.38 -12.45
CA ILE A 657 -28.45 -11.57 -11.25
C ILE A 657 -29.68 -10.66 -11.18
N GLN A 658 -30.54 -10.87 -10.17
CA GLN A 658 -31.78 -10.10 -10.03
C GLN A 658 -31.51 -8.73 -9.41
N ARG A 659 -30.72 -8.71 -8.33
CA ARG A 659 -30.28 -7.48 -7.66
C ARG A 659 -29.15 -7.76 -6.67
N LEU A 660 -28.41 -6.72 -6.32
CA LEU A 660 -27.50 -6.73 -5.17
C LEU A 660 -28.25 -6.42 -3.87
N LYS A 661 -27.76 -6.98 -2.76
CA LYS A 661 -28.29 -6.72 -1.41
C LYS A 661 -27.79 -5.37 -0.90
N SER A 662 -28.70 -4.57 -0.34
CA SER A 662 -28.33 -3.43 0.52
C SER A 662 -28.04 -3.93 1.94
N LYS A 663 -26.82 -3.71 2.43
CA LYS A 663 -26.29 -4.36 3.65
C LYS A 663 -25.77 -3.34 4.66
N LEU A 664 -25.89 -3.65 5.95
CA LEU A 664 -25.35 -2.86 7.07
C LEU A 664 -23.82 -2.72 6.95
N GLY A 665 -23.12 -3.84 6.92
CA GLY A 665 -21.67 -3.98 6.68
C GLY A 665 -21.37 -4.90 5.51
N THR A 666 -20.11 -5.26 5.32
CA THR A 666 -19.59 -6.06 4.19
C THR A 666 -19.94 -5.43 2.84
N ARG A 667 -19.98 -4.09 2.77
CA ARG A 667 -20.54 -3.36 1.63
C ARG A 667 -19.76 -3.62 0.35
N ALA A 668 -18.45 -3.79 0.45
CA ALA A 668 -17.59 -4.13 -0.69
C ALA A 668 -17.86 -5.53 -1.28
N VAL A 669 -18.41 -6.47 -0.51
CA VAL A 669 -18.68 -7.83 -0.98
C VAL A 669 -19.89 -7.84 -1.91
N PRO A 670 -19.80 -8.34 -3.15
CA PRO A 670 -20.96 -8.49 -4.01
C PRO A 670 -21.81 -9.66 -3.50
N THR A 671 -22.97 -9.32 -2.93
CA THR A 671 -23.97 -10.30 -2.48
C THR A 671 -25.26 -10.07 -3.26
N ALA A 672 -25.74 -11.09 -3.97
CA ALA A 672 -26.88 -10.97 -4.86
C ALA A 672 -28.00 -11.98 -4.59
N GLU A 673 -29.14 -11.70 -5.20
CA GLU A 673 -30.20 -12.67 -5.48
C GLU A 673 -29.98 -13.22 -6.89
N LEU A 674 -29.95 -14.55 -7.01
CA LEU A 674 -29.68 -15.22 -8.28
C LEU A 674 -30.87 -16.08 -8.68
N GLU A 675 -31.31 -15.93 -9.93
CA GLU A 675 -32.15 -16.90 -10.60
C GLU A 675 -31.24 -17.82 -11.42
N LEU A 676 -31.41 -19.13 -11.24
CA LEU A 676 -30.68 -20.15 -12.00
C LEU A 676 -31.63 -20.73 -13.04
N LYS A 677 -31.19 -20.73 -14.30
CA LYS A 677 -31.92 -21.27 -15.43
C LYS A 677 -30.97 -22.07 -16.30
N ASP A 678 -31.10 -23.40 -16.23
CA ASP A 678 -30.20 -24.35 -16.90
C ASP A 678 -28.71 -24.10 -16.59
N MET A 679 -28.41 -23.77 -15.32
CA MET A 679 -27.03 -23.72 -14.84
C MET A 679 -26.44 -25.13 -14.88
N ARG A 680 -25.29 -25.27 -15.53
CA ARG A 680 -24.64 -26.58 -15.68
C ARG A 680 -23.71 -26.90 -14.52
N GLY A 681 -23.74 -28.13 -14.02
CA GLY A 681 -22.86 -28.56 -12.93
C GLY A 681 -22.68 -30.07 -12.78
N TYR A 682 -21.89 -30.44 -11.79
CA TYR A 682 -21.53 -31.80 -11.42
C TYR A 682 -22.02 -32.13 -10.02
N LEU A 683 -22.65 -33.29 -9.86
CA LEU A 683 -22.98 -33.84 -8.54
C LEU A 683 -21.70 -34.11 -7.75
N LEU A 684 -21.67 -33.67 -6.48
CA LEU A 684 -20.63 -34.00 -5.52
C LEU A 684 -21.12 -35.06 -4.54
N GLY A 685 -20.32 -36.11 -4.38
CA GLY A 685 -20.64 -37.22 -3.49
C GLY A 685 -21.82 -38.06 -3.98
N THR A 686 -22.66 -38.48 -3.04
CA THR A 686 -23.84 -39.32 -3.32
C THR A 686 -25.11 -38.50 -3.35
N GLU A 687 -26.01 -38.82 -4.28
CA GLU A 687 -27.33 -38.18 -4.36
C GLU A 687 -28.07 -38.27 -3.01
N GLY A 688 -28.66 -37.15 -2.59
CA GLY A 688 -29.39 -37.03 -1.32
C GLY A 688 -28.52 -36.82 -0.08
N GLN A 689 -27.19 -36.84 -0.21
CA GLN A 689 -26.26 -36.56 0.90
C GLN A 689 -25.72 -35.13 0.87
N GLY A 690 -26.36 -34.19 0.16
CA GLY A 690 -25.85 -32.83 -0.04
C GLY A 690 -25.60 -32.05 1.24
N ILE A 691 -26.45 -32.24 2.27
CA ILE A 691 -26.26 -31.60 3.58
C ILE A 691 -24.99 -32.12 4.28
N ARG A 692 -24.68 -33.41 4.10
CA ARG A 692 -23.45 -34.02 4.63
C ARG A 692 -22.21 -33.50 3.90
N GLU A 693 -22.28 -33.38 2.59
CA GLU A 693 -21.18 -32.84 1.76
C GLU A 693 -20.87 -31.39 2.14
N ILE A 694 -21.88 -30.53 2.16
CA ILE A 694 -21.69 -29.10 2.44
C ILE A 694 -21.25 -28.83 3.89
N ALA A 695 -21.49 -29.77 4.83
CA ALA A 695 -21.05 -29.62 6.21
C ALA A 695 -19.53 -29.50 6.34
N VAL A 696 -18.74 -30.05 5.41
CA VAL A 696 -17.29 -29.83 5.34
C VAL A 696 -16.99 -28.34 5.17
N MET A 697 -17.63 -27.70 4.19
CA MET A 697 -17.48 -26.27 3.95
C MET A 697 -17.94 -25.45 5.16
N LEU A 698 -19.11 -25.78 5.73
CA LEU A 698 -19.63 -25.11 6.92
C LEU A 698 -18.64 -25.12 8.08
N ASN A 699 -17.99 -26.25 8.34
CA ASN A 699 -17.04 -26.33 9.46
C ASN A 699 -15.82 -25.43 9.23
N ILE A 700 -15.27 -25.42 8.01
CA ILE A 700 -14.14 -24.55 7.64
C ILE A 700 -14.54 -23.07 7.72
N THR A 701 -15.68 -22.68 7.14
CA THR A 701 -16.14 -21.29 7.11
C THR A 701 -16.51 -20.78 8.52
N ARG A 702 -16.97 -21.65 9.42
CA ARG A 702 -17.20 -21.30 10.84
C ARG A 702 -15.91 -21.03 11.61
N VAL A 703 -14.82 -21.75 11.31
CA VAL A 703 -13.50 -21.43 11.86
C VAL A 703 -13.01 -20.09 11.33
N HIS A 704 -13.10 -19.86 10.01
CA HIS A 704 -12.80 -18.55 9.41
C HIS A 704 -13.60 -17.41 10.04
N ASN A 705 -14.89 -17.64 10.28
CA ASN A 705 -15.77 -16.68 10.92
C ASN A 705 -15.27 -16.30 12.32
N SER A 706 -14.83 -17.28 13.12
CA SER A 706 -14.28 -17.02 14.45
C SER A 706 -12.96 -16.26 14.40
N VAL A 707 -12.05 -16.64 13.50
CA VAL A 707 -10.77 -15.93 13.33
C VAL A 707 -11.00 -14.51 12.81
N THR A 708 -11.97 -14.29 11.91
CA THR A 708 -12.40 -12.96 11.46
C THR A 708 -12.87 -12.09 12.62
N ALA A 709 -13.72 -12.66 13.51
CA ALA A 709 -14.24 -11.97 14.67
C ALA A 709 -13.10 -11.44 15.56
N LEU A 710 -12.11 -12.29 15.82
CA LEU A 710 -10.94 -11.94 16.62
C LEU A 710 -9.95 -11.02 15.88
N GLY A 711 -9.90 -11.10 14.55
CA GLY A 711 -9.09 -10.18 13.73
C GLY A 711 -9.62 -8.75 13.79
N PHE A 712 -10.95 -8.59 13.68
CA PHE A 712 -11.59 -7.28 13.82
C PHE A 712 -11.48 -6.74 15.24
N TRP A 713 -11.82 -7.55 16.25
CA TRP A 713 -11.76 -7.10 17.63
C TRP A 713 -10.34 -6.77 18.07
N GLY A 714 -9.36 -7.60 17.70
CA GLY A 714 -7.94 -7.32 17.94
C GLY A 714 -7.48 -6.01 17.30
N ARG A 715 -7.96 -5.71 16.08
CA ARG A 715 -7.74 -4.40 15.44
C ARG A 715 -8.35 -3.24 16.23
N GLY A 716 -9.60 -3.37 16.67
CA GLY A 716 -10.28 -2.36 17.49
C GLY A 716 -9.55 -2.11 18.81
N LEU A 717 -9.10 -3.17 19.49
CA LEU A 717 -8.34 -3.09 20.73
C LEU A 717 -6.99 -2.41 20.55
N ALA A 718 -6.27 -2.74 19.47
CA ALA A 718 -5.01 -2.06 19.15
C ALA A 718 -5.23 -0.57 18.95
N ILE A 719 -6.29 -0.18 18.23
CA ILE A 719 -6.63 1.23 18.03
C ILE A 719 -6.97 1.93 19.35
N SER A 720 -7.76 1.27 20.19
CA SER A 720 -8.17 1.78 21.50
C SER A 720 -6.97 2.00 22.44
N LYS A 721 -6.05 1.01 22.52
CA LYS A 721 -4.82 1.09 23.31
C LYS A 721 -3.89 2.21 22.80
N ALA A 722 -3.74 2.33 21.49
CA ALA A 722 -2.98 3.41 20.86
C ALA A 722 -3.57 4.78 21.24
N PHE A 723 -4.88 4.94 21.06
CA PHE A 723 -5.60 6.17 21.40
C PHE A 723 -5.48 6.52 22.89
N ALA A 724 -5.52 5.53 23.78
CA ALA A 724 -5.40 5.75 25.20
C ALA A 724 -4.03 6.32 25.62
N ARG A 725 -2.96 6.00 24.89
CA ARG A 725 -1.59 6.48 25.15
C ARG A 725 -1.39 7.96 24.76
N VAL A 726 -2.26 8.51 23.91
CA VAL A 726 -2.08 9.83 23.32
C VAL A 726 -3.19 10.82 23.68
N ARG A 727 -4.40 10.33 23.96
CA ARG A 727 -5.55 11.17 24.33
C ARG A 727 -5.42 11.67 25.76
N ASN A 728 -5.49 12.99 25.94
CA ASN A 728 -5.46 13.66 27.24
C ASN A 728 -6.87 14.08 27.67
N ILE A 729 -7.22 13.80 28.93
CA ILE A 729 -8.41 14.32 29.62
C ILE A 729 -8.02 14.80 31.02
N GLY A 730 -8.41 16.03 31.38
CA GLY A 730 -8.11 16.60 32.70
C GLY A 730 -6.61 16.65 33.04
N GLY A 731 -5.73 16.81 32.04
CA GLY A 731 -4.28 16.86 32.23
C GLY A 731 -3.58 15.49 32.28
N LYS A 732 -4.31 14.37 32.24
CA LYS A 732 -3.76 13.00 32.23
C LYS A 732 -4.08 12.28 30.93
N ARG A 733 -3.19 11.38 30.49
CA ARG A 733 -3.47 10.47 29.38
C ARG A 733 -4.50 9.41 29.82
N LEU A 734 -5.35 8.96 28.90
CA LEU A 734 -6.37 7.92 29.16
C LEU A 734 -5.76 6.63 29.72
N VAL A 735 -4.54 6.26 29.30
CA VAL A 735 -3.79 5.12 29.86
C VAL A 735 -3.47 5.24 31.37
N HIS A 736 -3.62 6.43 31.95
CA HIS A 736 -3.47 6.68 33.39
C HIS A 736 -4.80 6.90 34.11
N ILE A 737 -5.94 6.71 33.44
CA ILE A 737 -7.28 6.80 34.03
C ILE A 737 -7.73 5.39 34.44
N PRO A 738 -7.81 5.07 35.74
CA PRO A 738 -8.04 3.69 36.19
C PRO A 738 -9.33 3.05 35.64
N ALA A 739 -10.43 3.81 35.59
CA ALA A 739 -11.70 3.29 35.05
C ALA A 739 -11.57 2.88 33.57
N HIS A 740 -10.90 3.71 32.75
CA HIS A 740 -10.69 3.42 31.33
C HIS A 740 -9.77 2.21 31.12
N VAL A 741 -8.70 2.10 31.93
CA VAL A 741 -7.79 0.95 31.88
C VAL A 741 -8.49 -0.33 32.34
N MET A 742 -9.38 -0.27 33.33
CA MET A 742 -10.15 -1.42 33.79
C MET A 742 -11.03 -1.98 32.68
N THR A 743 -11.81 -1.14 32.00
CA THR A 743 -12.63 -1.56 30.84
C THR A 743 -11.79 -2.19 29.74
N MET A 744 -10.65 -1.58 29.37
CA MET A 744 -9.75 -2.17 28.38
C MET A 744 -9.15 -3.50 28.84
N ALA A 745 -8.85 -3.66 30.14
CA ALA A 745 -8.30 -4.89 30.68
C ALA A 745 -9.34 -6.03 30.68
N GLU A 746 -10.61 -5.75 30.98
CA GLU A 746 -11.70 -6.72 30.86
C GLU A 746 -11.86 -7.22 29.42
N GLN A 747 -11.85 -6.29 28.45
CA GLN A 747 -11.88 -6.61 27.03
C GLN A 747 -10.67 -7.45 26.59
N GLU A 748 -9.47 -7.12 27.07
CA GLU A 748 -8.24 -7.87 26.77
C GLU A 748 -8.27 -9.29 27.33
N VAL A 749 -8.76 -9.47 28.56
CA VAL A 749 -8.92 -10.80 29.18
C VAL A 749 -9.89 -11.64 28.35
N GLU A 750 -11.02 -11.04 27.96
CA GLU A 750 -12.02 -11.76 27.18
C GLU A 750 -11.49 -12.16 25.79
N TYR A 751 -10.84 -11.20 25.12
CA TYR A 751 -10.19 -11.40 23.82
C TYR A 751 -9.15 -12.53 23.85
N ARG A 752 -8.26 -12.55 24.86
CA ARG A 752 -7.22 -13.59 25.01
C ARG A 752 -7.81 -14.97 25.27
N GLY A 753 -8.86 -15.08 26.07
CA GLY A 753 -9.55 -16.35 26.31
C GLY A 753 -10.14 -16.93 25.01
N TYR A 754 -10.76 -16.08 24.21
CA TYR A 754 -11.30 -16.51 22.92
C TYR A 754 -10.22 -16.78 21.86
N MET A 755 -9.10 -16.04 21.87
CA MET A 755 -7.94 -16.38 21.04
C MET A 755 -7.43 -17.79 21.35
N GLN A 756 -7.26 -18.15 22.63
CA GLN A 756 -6.87 -19.51 23.04
C GLN A 756 -7.86 -20.55 22.50
N LEU A 757 -9.16 -20.34 22.74
CA LEU A 757 -10.19 -21.27 22.32
C LEU A 757 -10.23 -21.47 20.79
N THR A 758 -10.12 -20.39 20.03
CA THR A 758 -10.15 -20.43 18.56
C THR A 758 -8.90 -21.08 17.98
N PHE A 759 -7.70 -20.71 18.43
CA PHE A 759 -6.46 -21.30 17.90
C PHE A 759 -6.24 -22.75 18.33
N PHE A 760 -6.76 -23.15 19.51
CA PHE A 760 -6.88 -24.56 19.84
C PHE A 760 -7.78 -25.30 18.85
N THR A 761 -8.94 -24.75 18.51
CA THR A 761 -9.84 -25.35 17.51
C THR A 761 -9.21 -25.39 16.12
N VAL A 762 -8.40 -24.39 15.74
CA VAL A 762 -7.59 -24.41 14.51
C VAL A 762 -6.56 -25.54 14.53
N LEU A 763 -5.89 -25.77 15.66
CA LEU A 763 -4.96 -26.90 15.82
C LEU A 763 -5.70 -28.24 15.66
N LEU A 764 -6.89 -28.38 16.26
CA LEU A 764 -7.73 -29.58 16.08
C LEU A 764 -8.12 -29.80 14.62
N LEU A 765 -8.43 -28.72 13.89
CA LEU A 765 -8.68 -28.78 12.46
C LEU A 765 -7.45 -29.30 11.71
N GLY A 766 -6.27 -28.73 11.97
CA GLY A 766 -5.00 -29.18 11.39
C GLY A 766 -4.69 -30.65 11.67
N ILE A 767 -4.94 -31.13 12.89
CA ILE A 767 -4.81 -32.55 13.25
C ILE A 767 -5.78 -33.41 12.43
N SER A 768 -7.06 -33.00 12.34
CA SER A 768 -8.11 -33.76 11.66
C SER A 768 -7.87 -33.96 10.16
N GLU A 769 -7.03 -33.12 9.55
CA GLU A 769 -6.72 -33.16 8.12
C GLU A 769 -5.50 -34.04 7.77
N GLN A 770 -4.71 -34.49 8.75
CA GLN A 770 -3.52 -35.34 8.56
C GLN A 770 -3.82 -36.80 8.15
N GLY A 771 -5.11 -37.19 8.07
CA GLY A 771 -5.55 -38.54 7.72
C GLY A 771 -5.59 -39.51 8.91
N SER A 772 -6.29 -40.65 8.76
CA SER A 772 -6.69 -41.54 9.86
C SER A 772 -5.81 -42.79 10.08
N SER A 773 -4.49 -42.70 9.85
CA SER A 773 -3.59 -43.85 10.08
C SER A 773 -3.02 -43.86 11.50
N ASN A 774 -2.66 -45.03 12.05
CA ASN A 774 -1.98 -45.08 13.36
C ASN A 774 -0.68 -44.24 13.36
N ALA A 775 0.01 -44.19 12.22
CA ALA A 775 1.18 -43.36 12.01
C ALA A 775 0.88 -41.85 12.08
N SER A 776 -0.32 -41.38 11.71
CA SER A 776 -0.68 -39.96 11.83
C SER A 776 -0.97 -39.56 13.27
N SER A 777 -1.52 -40.48 14.09
CA SER A 777 -1.74 -40.24 15.53
C SER A 777 -0.41 -40.20 16.31
N GLU A 778 0.51 -41.12 16.02
CA GLU A 778 1.87 -41.09 16.59
C GLU A 778 2.63 -39.84 16.14
N ARG A 779 2.49 -39.43 14.88
CA ARG A 779 3.13 -38.23 14.34
C ARG A 779 2.57 -36.93 14.94
N ALA A 780 1.26 -36.81 15.12
CA ALA A 780 0.64 -35.65 15.76
C ALA A 780 1.10 -35.49 17.23
N SER A 781 1.15 -36.60 17.97
CA SER A 781 1.67 -36.64 19.34
C SER A 781 3.17 -36.35 19.41
N ALA A 782 3.98 -36.91 18.50
CA ALA A 782 5.42 -36.65 18.42
C ALA A 782 5.76 -35.21 17.99
N MET A 783 4.86 -34.55 17.26
CA MET A 783 5.01 -33.15 16.84
C MET A 783 4.48 -32.16 17.88
N ALA A 784 3.81 -32.62 18.95
CA ALA A 784 3.31 -31.76 20.01
C ALA A 784 4.49 -31.12 20.80
N HIS A 785 4.39 -29.84 21.13
CA HIS A 785 5.46 -29.08 21.75
C HIS A 785 4.94 -28.07 22.78
N GLY A 786 5.86 -27.51 23.56
CA GLY A 786 5.53 -26.46 24.52
C GLY A 786 4.56 -26.92 25.61
N SER A 787 3.85 -25.98 26.21
CA SER A 787 2.88 -26.27 27.27
C SER A 787 1.62 -26.99 26.78
N LEU A 788 1.32 -26.97 25.47
CA LEU A 788 0.19 -27.69 24.89
C LEU A 788 0.44 -29.19 24.69
N ALA A 789 1.70 -29.67 24.76
CA ALA A 789 2.01 -31.08 24.53
C ALA A 789 1.20 -32.02 25.44
N LYS A 790 0.97 -31.64 26.70
CA LYS A 790 0.18 -32.42 27.67
C LYS A 790 -1.30 -32.58 27.30
N ILE A 791 -1.84 -31.65 26.51
CA ILE A 791 -3.27 -31.57 26.18
C ILE A 791 -3.50 -31.64 24.66
N THR A 792 -2.51 -32.08 23.89
CA THR A 792 -2.68 -32.30 22.46
C THR A 792 -3.37 -33.66 22.26
N PRO A 793 -4.59 -33.70 21.70
CA PRO A 793 -5.35 -34.95 21.59
C PRO A 793 -4.86 -35.86 20.46
N SER A 794 -5.28 -37.12 20.49
CA SER A 794 -5.11 -38.06 19.37
C SER A 794 -5.93 -37.62 18.14
N PHE A 795 -5.68 -38.22 16.97
CA PHE A 795 -6.41 -37.90 15.75
C PHE A 795 -7.94 -38.07 15.91
N GLU A 796 -8.40 -39.19 16.48
CA GLU A 796 -9.83 -39.45 16.64
C GLU A 796 -10.47 -38.53 17.68
N ASP A 797 -9.78 -38.30 18.79
CA ASP A 797 -10.23 -37.38 19.84
C ASP A 797 -10.33 -35.94 19.30
N ALA A 798 -9.36 -35.52 18.46
CA ALA A 798 -9.37 -34.20 17.85
C ALA A 798 -10.61 -33.98 16.97
N ARG A 799 -11.10 -34.99 16.25
CA ARG A 799 -12.32 -34.89 15.43
C ARG A 799 -13.57 -34.70 16.28
N LEU A 800 -13.66 -35.40 17.41
CA LEU A 800 -14.77 -35.27 18.35
C LEU A 800 -14.78 -33.88 19.02
N LEU A 801 -13.61 -33.41 19.45
CA LEU A 801 -13.44 -32.06 20.02
C LEU A 801 -13.75 -30.99 18.97
N LEU A 802 -13.23 -31.12 17.75
CA LEU A 802 -13.49 -30.18 16.65
C LEU A 802 -15.00 -30.08 16.35
N ARG A 803 -15.71 -31.22 16.35
CA ARG A 803 -17.14 -31.27 16.06
C ARG A 803 -17.99 -30.48 17.05
N VAL A 804 -17.63 -30.49 18.34
CA VAL A 804 -18.35 -29.77 19.40
C VAL A 804 -17.86 -28.34 19.56
N LEU A 805 -16.57 -28.06 19.39
CA LEU A 805 -15.98 -26.73 19.62
C LEU A 805 -16.17 -25.77 18.44
N THR A 806 -16.26 -26.25 17.21
CA THR A 806 -16.50 -25.38 16.02
C THR A 806 -17.73 -24.47 16.18
N PRO A 807 -18.94 -24.97 16.52
CA PRO A 807 -20.09 -24.10 16.76
C PRO A 807 -19.93 -23.20 18.00
N VAL A 808 -19.20 -23.66 19.03
CA VAL A 808 -18.88 -22.87 20.24
C VAL A 808 -18.07 -21.64 19.85
N ILE A 809 -16.93 -21.81 19.17
CA ILE A 809 -16.06 -20.68 18.80
C ILE A 809 -16.76 -19.71 17.88
N LYS A 810 -17.48 -20.22 16.86
CA LYS A 810 -18.22 -19.43 15.89
C LYS A 810 -19.17 -18.47 16.61
N SER A 811 -20.00 -19.02 17.50
CA SER A 811 -21.04 -18.22 18.13
C SER A 811 -20.50 -17.28 19.21
N LEU A 812 -19.59 -17.75 20.07
CA LEU A 812 -19.13 -16.95 21.21
C LEU A 812 -18.24 -15.80 20.73
N THR A 813 -17.28 -16.07 19.85
CA THR A 813 -16.38 -15.02 19.33
C THR A 813 -17.11 -13.99 18.48
N ALA A 814 -18.12 -14.38 17.69
CA ALA A 814 -18.94 -13.42 16.95
C ALA A 814 -19.69 -12.46 17.89
N LYS A 815 -20.29 -12.97 18.98
CA LYS A 815 -20.99 -12.12 19.95
C LYS A 815 -20.04 -11.23 20.74
N ALA A 816 -18.89 -11.77 21.15
CA ALA A 816 -17.87 -11.02 21.90
C ALA A 816 -17.24 -9.92 21.03
N ALA A 817 -16.90 -10.20 19.76
CA ALA A 817 -16.34 -9.20 18.86
C ALA A 817 -17.30 -8.03 18.59
N ILE A 818 -18.61 -8.28 18.45
CA ILE A 818 -19.60 -7.20 18.26
C ILE A 818 -19.64 -6.30 19.50
N ALA A 819 -19.75 -6.89 20.70
CA ALA A 819 -19.76 -6.14 21.95
C ALA A 819 -18.45 -5.38 22.14
N GLY A 820 -17.32 -6.06 21.96
CA GLY A 820 -16.01 -5.46 22.19
C GLY A 820 -15.61 -4.41 21.17
N LEU A 821 -16.06 -4.50 19.92
CA LEU A 821 -15.90 -3.41 18.95
C LEU A 821 -16.77 -2.20 19.31
N SER A 822 -17.95 -2.40 19.90
CA SER A 822 -18.75 -1.30 20.45
C SER A 822 -17.99 -0.57 21.56
N GLU A 823 -17.40 -1.31 22.50
CA GLU A 823 -16.53 -0.75 23.55
C GLU A 823 -15.31 -0.03 22.97
N CYS A 824 -14.70 -0.59 21.92
CA CYS A 824 -13.59 0.06 21.22
C CYS A 824 -14.01 1.38 20.56
N MET A 825 -15.20 1.44 19.95
CA MET A 825 -15.75 2.70 19.41
C MET A 825 -15.96 3.73 20.53
N GLU A 826 -16.59 3.31 21.64
CA GLU A 826 -16.84 4.17 22.80
C GLU A 826 -15.52 4.70 23.40
N SER A 827 -14.46 3.88 23.42
CA SER A 827 -13.14 4.26 23.93
C SER A 827 -12.51 5.46 23.18
N LEU A 828 -12.88 5.67 21.91
CA LEU A 828 -12.47 6.81 21.09
C LEU A 828 -13.46 8.00 21.20
N GLY A 829 -14.59 7.82 21.86
CA GLY A 829 -15.69 8.79 21.93
C GLY A 829 -16.25 9.11 20.54
N GLY A 830 -16.52 10.39 20.29
CA GLY A 830 -17.13 10.83 19.02
C GLY A 830 -16.35 10.40 17.77
N VAL A 831 -15.02 10.30 17.83
CA VAL A 831 -14.19 9.86 16.69
C VAL A 831 -14.42 8.40 16.34
N GLY A 832 -14.66 7.55 17.35
CA GLY A 832 -14.94 6.13 17.14
C GLY A 832 -16.28 5.88 16.46
N TYR A 833 -17.21 6.84 16.54
CA TYR A 833 -18.53 6.78 15.90
C TYR A 833 -18.53 7.24 14.44
N LEU A 834 -17.46 7.90 13.97
CA LEU A 834 -17.37 8.37 12.59
C LEU A 834 -16.99 7.26 11.62
N GLU A 835 -17.55 7.33 10.41
CA GLU A 835 -16.96 6.67 9.23
C GLU A 835 -15.72 7.45 8.81
N ASN A 836 -14.61 7.17 9.49
CA ASN A 836 -13.34 7.87 9.27
C ASN A 836 -12.81 7.61 7.85
N ASP A 837 -12.25 8.65 7.22
CA ASP A 837 -11.60 8.55 5.90
C ASP A 837 -10.27 7.79 5.98
N GLU A 838 -9.56 7.92 7.12
CA GLU A 838 -8.40 7.11 7.43
C GLU A 838 -8.83 5.70 7.85
N MET A 839 -8.79 4.77 6.90
CA MET A 839 -9.20 3.37 7.10
C MET A 839 -8.49 2.68 8.28
N GLN A 840 -7.26 3.11 8.62
CA GLN A 840 -6.56 2.56 9.78
C GLN A 840 -7.23 2.85 11.13
N PHE A 841 -8.13 3.84 11.22
CA PHE A 841 -8.83 4.24 12.46
C PHE A 841 -10.33 3.98 12.42
N ASN A 842 -10.87 3.48 11.30
CA ASN A 842 -12.30 3.32 11.11
C ASN A 842 -12.84 2.07 11.82
N ILE A 843 -13.02 2.16 13.15
CA ILE A 843 -13.63 1.09 13.97
C ILE A 843 -15.12 0.93 13.63
N ALA A 844 -15.83 2.01 13.26
CA ALA A 844 -17.24 1.96 12.86
C ALA A 844 -17.48 0.96 11.72
N ARG A 845 -16.61 0.95 10.70
CA ARG A 845 -16.61 -0.07 9.64
C ARG A 845 -16.46 -1.48 10.19
N LEU A 846 -15.46 -1.71 11.05
CA LEU A 846 -15.22 -3.04 11.65
C LEU A 846 -16.42 -3.51 12.46
N PHE A 847 -17.08 -2.62 13.20
CA PHE A 847 -18.28 -2.94 13.97
C PHE A 847 -19.47 -3.33 13.07
N ARG A 848 -19.73 -2.56 12.01
CA ARG A 848 -20.76 -2.89 11.01
C ARG A 848 -20.48 -4.24 10.34
N ASP A 849 -19.23 -4.50 9.99
CA ASP A 849 -18.81 -5.75 9.36
C ASP A 849 -18.91 -6.92 10.34
N ALA A 850 -18.48 -6.75 11.59
CA ALA A 850 -18.56 -7.77 12.63
C ALA A 850 -20.00 -8.21 12.93
N SER A 851 -20.98 -7.32 12.73
CA SER A 851 -22.39 -7.62 12.97
C SER A 851 -22.91 -8.81 12.15
N VAL A 852 -22.37 -9.04 10.95
CA VAL A 852 -22.74 -10.18 10.10
C VAL A 852 -22.27 -11.53 10.67
N LEU A 853 -21.21 -11.54 11.48
CA LEU A 853 -20.55 -12.76 11.96
C LEU A 853 -21.49 -13.62 12.83
N SER A 854 -22.42 -12.98 13.53
CA SER A 854 -23.42 -13.69 14.35
C SER A 854 -24.61 -14.25 13.54
N ILE A 855 -24.65 -13.99 12.23
CA ILE A 855 -25.77 -14.32 11.34
C ILE A 855 -25.39 -15.40 10.34
N TRP A 856 -24.39 -15.16 9.48
CA TRP A 856 -24.01 -16.08 8.41
C TRP A 856 -23.44 -17.40 8.95
N GLU A 857 -23.54 -18.48 8.18
CA GLU A 857 -23.07 -19.84 8.56
C GLU A 857 -23.67 -20.41 9.86
N GLY A 858 -24.81 -19.86 10.29
CA GLY A 858 -25.62 -20.30 11.43
C GLY A 858 -25.69 -19.25 12.54
N THR A 859 -26.91 -18.88 12.94
CA THR A 859 -27.12 -17.93 14.04
C THR A 859 -26.70 -18.53 15.39
N THR A 860 -26.58 -17.69 16.42
CA THR A 860 -26.23 -18.13 17.79
C THR A 860 -27.10 -19.29 18.29
N ASP A 861 -28.42 -19.26 18.04
CA ASP A 861 -29.31 -20.35 18.46
C ASP A 861 -29.10 -21.62 17.64
N VAL A 862 -28.85 -21.49 16.33
CA VAL A 862 -28.56 -22.64 15.47
C VAL A 862 -27.27 -23.33 15.92
N MET A 863 -26.24 -22.56 16.28
CA MET A 863 -24.99 -23.11 16.83
C MET A 863 -25.20 -23.75 18.20
N ALA A 864 -25.96 -23.11 19.08
CA ALA A 864 -26.30 -23.65 20.39
C ALA A 864 -27.08 -24.97 20.28
N MET A 865 -28.06 -25.04 19.37
CA MET A 865 -28.79 -26.28 19.08
C MET A 865 -27.89 -27.35 18.49
N ASP A 866 -26.92 -26.99 17.65
CA ASP A 866 -25.95 -27.93 17.10
C ASP A 866 -25.05 -28.52 18.19
N VAL A 867 -24.57 -27.72 19.14
CA VAL A 867 -23.83 -28.20 20.32
C VAL A 867 -24.67 -29.21 21.11
N VAL A 868 -25.91 -28.87 21.43
CA VAL A 868 -26.81 -29.78 22.18
C VAL A 868 -27.05 -31.07 21.40
N LYS A 869 -27.26 -31.00 20.08
CA LYS A 869 -27.43 -32.18 19.22
C LYS A 869 -26.19 -33.06 19.18
N VAL A 870 -24.98 -32.49 19.22
CA VAL A 870 -23.74 -33.26 19.31
C VAL A 870 -23.65 -33.97 20.65
N LEU A 871 -23.89 -33.26 21.75
CA LEU A 871 -23.77 -33.79 23.11
C LEU A 871 -24.79 -34.89 23.44
N LYS A 872 -25.98 -34.83 22.84
CA LYS A 872 -27.05 -35.84 23.01
C LYS A 872 -27.19 -36.81 21.82
N GLY A 873 -26.38 -36.62 20.78
CA GLY A 873 -26.38 -37.48 19.59
C GLY A 873 -25.60 -38.78 19.80
N HIS A 874 -25.43 -39.53 18.72
CA HIS A 874 -24.77 -40.85 18.77
C HIS A 874 -23.33 -40.80 19.27
N SER A 875 -22.58 -39.72 18.99
CA SER A 875 -21.21 -39.54 19.48
C SER A 875 -21.13 -38.80 20.82
N GLY A 876 -22.25 -38.48 21.47
CA GLY A 876 -22.30 -37.61 22.66
C GLY A 876 -21.52 -38.17 23.85
N VAL A 877 -21.62 -39.48 24.10
CA VAL A 877 -20.89 -40.16 25.18
C VAL A 877 -19.38 -40.07 24.95
N ASP A 878 -18.93 -40.28 23.72
CA ASP A 878 -17.52 -40.18 23.36
C ASP A 878 -17.01 -38.74 23.45
N VAL A 879 -17.79 -37.76 22.98
CA VAL A 879 -17.44 -36.33 23.12
C VAL A 879 -17.27 -35.95 24.59
N LEU A 880 -18.19 -36.36 25.47
CA LEU A 880 -18.09 -36.09 26.89
C LEU A 880 -16.87 -36.78 27.51
N ARG A 881 -16.61 -38.04 27.18
CA ARG A 881 -15.44 -38.78 27.66
C ARG A 881 -14.14 -38.11 27.22
N VAL A 882 -14.04 -37.70 25.97
CA VAL A 882 -12.83 -37.07 25.42
C VAL A 882 -12.59 -35.69 26.03
N LEU A 883 -13.63 -34.88 26.21
CA LEU A 883 -13.52 -33.60 26.93
C LEU A 883 -13.06 -33.81 28.37
N GLU A 884 -13.59 -34.81 29.07
CA GLU A 884 -13.18 -35.16 30.44
C GLU A 884 -11.70 -35.55 30.51
N THR A 885 -11.26 -36.47 29.65
CA THR A 885 -9.86 -36.89 29.57
C THR A 885 -8.94 -35.71 29.24
N TRP A 886 -9.33 -34.88 28.28
CA TRP A 886 -8.57 -33.70 27.86
C TRP A 886 -8.42 -32.67 29.00
N LEU A 887 -9.51 -32.40 29.72
CA LEU A 887 -9.50 -31.51 30.89
C LEU A 887 -8.64 -32.06 32.04
N MET A 888 -8.72 -33.36 32.30
CA MET A 888 -7.91 -34.02 33.33
C MET A 888 -6.42 -33.97 33.00
N ALA A 889 -6.05 -34.11 31.73
CA ALA A 889 -4.67 -34.00 31.28
C ALA A 889 -4.07 -32.60 31.51
N ALA A 890 -4.89 -31.56 31.59
CA ALA A 890 -4.42 -30.21 31.90
C ALA A 890 -3.98 -30.04 33.37
N GLY A 891 -4.54 -30.82 34.29
CA GLY A 891 -4.15 -30.86 35.70
C GLY A 891 -4.85 -29.86 36.64
N ASP A 892 -5.92 -29.20 36.21
CA ASP A 892 -6.63 -28.19 37.02
C ASP A 892 -7.84 -28.78 37.79
N ALA A 893 -7.70 -28.83 39.12
CA ALA A 893 -8.75 -29.30 40.01
C ALA A 893 -9.99 -28.38 40.03
N ALA A 894 -9.84 -27.08 39.76
CA ALA A 894 -10.97 -26.14 39.70
C ALA A 894 -11.80 -26.35 38.43
N ALA A 895 -11.16 -26.37 37.25
CA ALA A 895 -11.81 -26.74 36.01
C ALA A 895 -12.44 -28.14 36.06
N HIS A 896 -11.79 -29.12 36.70
CA HIS A 896 -12.39 -30.44 36.83
C HIS A 896 -13.69 -30.43 37.66
N ARG A 897 -13.77 -29.64 38.73
CA ARG A 897 -15.02 -29.51 39.51
C ARG A 897 -16.15 -28.87 38.69
N GLU A 898 -15.85 -27.79 37.97
CA GLU A 898 -16.85 -27.16 37.09
C GLU A 898 -17.25 -28.08 35.93
N TRP A 899 -16.32 -28.86 35.39
CA TRP A 899 -16.61 -29.90 34.43
C TRP A 899 -17.58 -30.94 34.97
N VAL A 900 -17.33 -31.51 36.15
CA VAL A 900 -18.21 -32.53 36.75
C VAL A 900 -19.62 -31.99 36.92
N ARG A 901 -19.75 -30.72 37.36
CA ARG A 901 -21.04 -30.03 37.47
C ARG A 901 -21.71 -29.86 36.11
N TRP A 902 -21.00 -29.31 35.12
CA TRP A 902 -21.52 -29.04 33.79
C TRP A 902 -21.90 -30.33 33.05
N ALA A 903 -21.01 -31.31 33.04
CA ALA A 903 -21.23 -32.62 32.41
C ALA A 903 -22.33 -33.41 33.14
N GLY A 904 -22.43 -33.31 34.47
CA GLY A 904 -23.52 -33.87 35.26
C GLY A 904 -24.88 -33.35 34.79
N LYS A 905 -24.99 -32.02 34.63
CA LYS A 905 -26.19 -31.35 34.10
C LYS A 905 -26.53 -31.83 32.68
N VAL A 906 -25.53 -31.84 31.78
CA VAL A 906 -25.72 -32.31 30.40
C VAL A 906 -26.14 -33.79 30.35
N LYS A 907 -25.64 -34.63 31.27
CA LYS A 907 -26.03 -36.04 31.35
C LYS A 907 -27.46 -36.20 31.90
N SER A 908 -27.84 -35.45 32.93
CA SER A 908 -29.13 -35.60 33.63
C SER A 908 -30.33 -35.01 32.88
N GLU A 909 -30.17 -33.87 32.22
CA GLU A 909 -31.30 -33.17 31.59
C GLU A 909 -31.70 -33.77 30.24
N GLY A 910 -32.99 -33.65 29.90
CA GLY A 910 -33.54 -34.12 28.62
C GLY A 910 -33.09 -33.28 27.42
N LEU A 911 -33.23 -33.83 26.21
CA LEU A 911 -32.86 -33.12 24.98
C LEU A 911 -33.61 -31.78 24.81
N GLU A 912 -34.92 -31.76 25.06
CA GLU A 912 -35.74 -30.55 24.90
C GLU A 912 -35.41 -29.49 25.97
N GLU A 913 -35.12 -29.89 27.19
CA GLU A 913 -34.69 -28.98 28.27
C GLU A 913 -33.35 -28.33 27.93
N LEU A 914 -32.39 -29.11 27.43
CA LEU A 914 -31.10 -28.59 27.01
C LEU A 914 -31.18 -27.69 25.78
N LYS A 915 -32.14 -27.92 24.86
CA LYS A 915 -32.37 -27.00 23.73
C LYS A 915 -32.78 -25.62 24.21
N VAL A 916 -33.66 -25.52 25.22
CA VAL A 916 -34.06 -24.23 25.83
C VAL A 916 -32.84 -23.54 26.45
N GLN A 917 -31.95 -24.32 27.09
CA GLN A 917 -30.75 -23.81 27.75
C GLN A 917 -29.51 -23.77 26.82
N GLY A 918 -29.66 -24.03 25.52
CA GLY A 918 -28.54 -24.35 24.64
C GLY A 918 -27.45 -23.27 24.61
N ARG A 919 -27.85 -21.98 24.60
CA ARG A 919 -26.89 -20.87 24.65
C ARG A 919 -26.08 -20.86 25.95
N GLN A 920 -26.71 -21.20 27.07
CA GLN A 920 -26.04 -21.27 28.37
C GLN A 920 -25.07 -22.45 28.40
N ILE A 921 -25.50 -23.63 27.97
CA ILE A 921 -24.66 -24.84 27.89
C ILE A 921 -23.42 -24.59 27.02
N MET A 922 -23.61 -23.99 25.83
CA MET A 922 -22.53 -23.63 24.91
C MET A 922 -21.56 -22.60 25.51
N ARG A 923 -22.08 -21.57 26.20
CA ARG A 923 -21.26 -20.52 26.83
C ARG A 923 -20.44 -21.08 28.00
N GLU A 924 -21.05 -21.90 28.84
CA GLU A 924 -20.37 -22.55 29.97
C GLU A 924 -19.25 -23.49 29.49
N LEU A 925 -19.51 -24.28 28.44
CA LEU A 925 -18.48 -25.11 27.79
C LEU A 925 -17.33 -24.27 27.25
N GLY A 926 -17.63 -23.20 26.50
CA GLY A 926 -16.61 -22.30 25.97
C GLY A 926 -15.78 -21.63 27.07
N LYS A 927 -16.42 -21.21 28.16
CA LYS A 927 -15.73 -20.62 29.32
C LYS A 927 -14.77 -21.60 29.99
N LEU A 928 -15.22 -22.84 30.18
CA LEU A 928 -14.43 -23.89 30.80
C LEU A 928 -13.19 -24.24 29.95
N VAL A 929 -13.38 -24.49 28.65
CA VAL A 929 -12.28 -24.85 27.74
C VAL A 929 -11.29 -23.71 27.58
N ALA A 930 -11.77 -22.47 27.42
CA ALA A 930 -10.89 -21.29 27.36
C ALA A 930 -10.10 -21.07 28.65
N GLY A 931 -10.71 -21.29 29.82
CA GLY A 931 -10.04 -21.16 31.12
C GLY A 931 -8.88 -22.15 31.27
N VAL A 932 -9.09 -23.40 30.88
CA VAL A 932 -8.04 -24.43 30.85
C VAL A 932 -6.91 -24.03 29.92
N LEU A 933 -7.23 -23.58 28.70
CA LEU A 933 -6.20 -23.16 27.75
C LEU A 933 -5.40 -21.95 28.24
N LEU A 934 -6.05 -20.96 28.87
CA LEU A 934 -5.38 -19.81 29.48
C LEU A 934 -4.45 -20.23 30.62
N GLN A 935 -4.82 -21.23 31.41
CA GLN A 935 -3.93 -21.76 32.44
C GLN A 935 -2.70 -22.44 31.82
N VAL A 936 -2.89 -23.25 30.77
CA VAL A 936 -1.78 -23.88 30.06
C VAL A 936 -0.85 -22.84 29.42
N ASP A 937 -1.39 -21.71 28.96
CA ASP A 937 -0.60 -20.57 28.48
C ASP A 937 0.16 -19.88 29.62
N ALA A 938 -0.49 -19.66 30.78
CA ALA A 938 0.13 -19.08 31.97
C ALA A 938 1.29 -19.92 32.55
N GLU A 939 1.26 -21.23 32.34
CA GLU A 939 2.30 -22.19 32.75
C GLU A 939 3.47 -22.27 31.74
N ARG A 940 3.37 -21.63 30.56
CA ARG A 940 4.33 -21.78 29.46
C ARG A 940 5.74 -21.32 29.81
N ASP A 941 5.88 -20.05 30.19
CA ASP A 941 7.17 -19.36 30.33
C ASP A 941 7.22 -18.39 31.53
N GLY A 942 6.23 -18.50 32.43
CA GLY A 942 6.17 -17.68 33.63
C GLY A 942 5.70 -16.25 33.41
N ASP A 943 5.16 -15.88 32.23
CA ASP A 943 4.60 -14.55 31.98
C ASP A 943 3.51 -14.17 33.00
N GLU A 944 3.80 -13.13 33.79
CA GLU A 944 2.89 -12.59 34.80
C GLU A 944 1.59 -12.04 34.21
N VAL A 945 1.63 -11.55 32.95
CA VAL A 945 0.41 -11.09 32.26
C VAL A 945 -0.48 -12.29 31.93
N ALA A 946 0.08 -13.38 31.41
CA ALA A 946 -0.68 -14.60 31.12
C ALA A 946 -1.29 -15.20 32.39
N LYS A 947 -0.54 -15.23 33.51
CA LYS A 947 -1.05 -15.64 34.83
C LYS A 947 -2.20 -14.78 35.31
N GLU A 948 -2.08 -13.45 35.21
CA GLU A 948 -3.13 -12.53 35.64
C GLU A 948 -4.38 -12.63 34.76
N VAL A 949 -4.22 -12.80 33.44
CA VAL A 949 -5.33 -13.03 32.50
C VAL A 949 -6.06 -14.34 32.85
N SER A 950 -5.32 -15.43 33.06
CA SER A 950 -5.88 -16.71 33.47
C SER A 950 -6.65 -16.58 34.80
N ARG A 951 -6.04 -15.94 35.81
CA ARG A 951 -6.66 -15.68 37.11
C ARG A 951 -7.96 -14.87 36.98
N ARG A 952 -7.95 -13.79 36.19
CA ARG A 952 -9.15 -12.95 35.97
C ARG A 952 -10.24 -13.66 35.20
N TRP A 953 -9.90 -14.50 34.23
CA TRP A 953 -10.89 -15.29 33.50
C TRP A 953 -11.58 -16.33 34.40
N ILE A 954 -10.82 -16.95 35.31
CA ILE A 954 -11.33 -18.02 36.18
C ILE A 954 -12.12 -17.46 37.38
N PHE A 955 -11.65 -16.36 37.97
CA PHE A 955 -12.18 -15.85 39.25
C PHE A 955 -12.86 -14.46 39.17
N GLY A 956 -12.75 -13.75 38.04
CA GLY A 956 -13.44 -12.49 37.78
C GLY A 956 -14.78 -12.74 37.12
#